data_AF-A0A7Y3B0P6-F1
#
_entry.id   AF-A0A7Y3B0P6-F1
#
_cell.length_a   1.000
_cell.length_b   1.000
_cell.length_c   1.000
_cell.angle_alpha   90.00
_cell.angle_beta   90.00
_cell.angle_gamma   90.00
#
_symmetry.space_group_name_H-M   'P 1'
#
loop_
_entity.id
_entity.type
_entity.pdbx_description
1 polymer ?
#
loop_
_entity_poly.entity_id
_entity_poly.type
_entity_poly.pdbx_seq_one_letter_code
_entity_poly.pdbx_strand_id
1 'polypeptide(L)'
;MPGTQPTEIGNLESPNKCDNCHGGYNTAVEPAHNWRGSMMAHAGRDPIFWATVAVAEQDFDGAGDLCIRCHSTGGWLAGRSTPTDGSGLAASDSDGVECDYCHKLTNPDDSEHPGNQFGVFAANGSGEGFYGSGMSSMWGGSDKLGPYNDAEARHQFMQSLFHRDRDFCGTCHDVSNPVTGDLAHNHGQALLQDPVVTAGTPGGPVEGKAAFNNPPYAYGIVERTFSEYKAGMISETLVDDYPGQPDDFPSGGVLEAVYQAATDGGARSANYQNPSADRYFSCQTCHMRPVTGTGANKRGVPVRTDLPLHDMTGGNYWMPAVIDYLNQRGLLRLGGGMSAELVSAMYDGGSRALEQLQLAASLEVGDENGGVEVKVTNHTGHKLISGYPEGRRMWLNVKWYDSAENLLREDGKYGDLAVVHKGENITVRTLLNPETTRVYEAHMGMTQQWASQLRSLGYAADLALEYDRETGAVLHTLGELASGGLGPHHETFHFVLNNIVTSDNRIPPYRMRHAIAKQRNALPVPESQFDLAENGGVFYDHYDEVDFTPPPGATHADVNLMYQPTSWEYIQFLALANDGGNAFLGAEGDVMFDAWRNAALPDANSSVMAEPVVMAAANWGAAPPSCEAVPPVLDLAVGGDKEVTLAWSALADSAVTAYGIYYDQSGKSQWVADSGCLSGECSFIDSGLTNGQEYCYMLTAQTAECESAFSNIACATPQPPGQQQAAGVSSLETGKWVRQGKGKHATTEWVLTDQFVQGDQVIFRGRITDENGNALQGASFQLAISGPESASLVSGVSDAEGYAEASWSTAKPNKKGVGGTATGSYTAAVSGASATGYGWDGVATQLGFTIASP
;
A
#
# COMPACT_ATOMS: atom_id res chain seq x y z
N MET A 1 -28.40 5.31 11.63
CA MET A 1 -27.97 4.07 10.93
C MET A 1 -27.83 2.95 11.96
N PRO A 2 -28.03 1.66 11.61
CA PRO A 2 -27.76 0.53 12.51
C PRO A 2 -26.30 0.43 12.99
N GLY A 3 -26.08 -0.37 14.02
CA GLY A 3 -24.81 -0.60 14.71
C GLY A 3 -24.83 -0.04 16.14
N THR A 4 -23.65 -0.02 16.76
CA THR A 4 -23.39 0.64 18.04
C THR A 4 -23.75 2.11 17.91
N GLN A 5 -24.53 2.63 18.86
CA GLN A 5 -24.96 4.02 18.88
C GLN A 5 -24.08 4.88 19.81
N PRO A 6 -24.11 6.22 19.67
CA PRO A 6 -23.36 7.10 20.53
C PRO A 6 -23.68 6.88 22.01
N THR A 7 -22.65 7.00 22.86
CA THR A 7 -22.66 6.80 24.32
C THR A 7 -22.87 5.36 24.79
N GLU A 8 -23.01 4.39 23.88
CA GLU A 8 -23.10 2.96 24.23
C GLU A 8 -21.73 2.33 24.53
N ILE A 9 -20.64 3.03 24.20
CA ILE A 9 -19.26 2.66 24.51
C ILE A 9 -18.61 3.79 25.32
N GLY A 10 -18.24 3.51 26.57
CA GLY A 10 -17.70 4.52 27.49
C GLY A 10 -16.18 4.63 27.59
N ASN A 11 -15.42 3.73 26.94
CA ASN A 11 -14.00 3.51 27.24
C ASN A 11 -13.08 3.58 26.00
N LEU A 12 -13.33 4.46 25.03
CA LEU A 12 -12.38 4.65 23.93
C LEU A 12 -11.15 5.41 24.43
N GLU A 13 -9.99 4.77 24.29
CA GLU A 13 -8.70 5.31 24.72
C GLU A 13 -8.03 6.06 23.57
N SER A 14 -7.46 7.24 23.87
CA SER A 14 -6.69 8.00 22.88
C SER A 14 -5.50 7.17 22.33
N PRO A 15 -5.20 7.27 21.03
CA PRO A 15 -4.03 6.64 20.41
C PRO A 15 -2.71 6.91 21.14
N ASN A 16 -2.54 8.12 21.72
CA ASN A 16 -1.35 8.47 22.51
C ASN A 16 -1.08 7.50 23.68
N LYS A 17 -2.12 6.83 24.21
CA LYS A 17 -1.95 5.79 25.24
C LYS A 17 -1.30 4.53 24.66
N CYS A 18 -1.71 4.15 23.45
CA CYS A 18 -1.19 3.01 22.70
C CYS A 18 0.27 3.23 22.29
N ASP A 19 0.61 4.45 21.84
CA ASP A 19 1.95 4.82 21.35
C ASP A 19 3.06 4.55 22.36
N ASN A 20 2.78 4.64 23.67
CA ASN A 20 3.75 4.33 24.73
C ASN A 20 4.33 2.90 24.67
N CYS A 21 3.61 1.99 24.00
CA CYS A 21 4.00 0.60 23.83
C CYS A 21 4.12 0.19 22.35
N HIS A 22 3.28 0.76 21.48
CA HIS A 22 3.16 0.39 20.08
C HIS A 22 3.87 1.38 19.13
N GLY A 23 4.69 2.29 19.67
CA GLY A 23 5.52 3.22 18.90
C GLY A 23 6.88 3.52 19.53
N GLY A 24 7.71 4.27 18.82
CA GLY A 24 9.00 4.80 19.25
C GLY A 24 10.12 3.75 19.34
N TYR A 25 10.05 2.66 18.56
CA TYR A 25 11.09 1.62 18.50
C TYR A 25 11.57 1.30 17.08
N ASN A 26 10.68 1.15 16.09
CA ASN A 26 11.07 0.92 14.69
C ASN A 26 9.96 1.40 13.74
N THR A 27 10.16 2.57 13.14
CA THR A 27 9.21 3.21 12.23
C THR A 27 8.90 2.37 10.99
N ALA A 28 9.77 1.41 10.62
CA ALA A 28 9.55 0.51 9.50
C ALA A 28 8.46 -0.55 9.75
N VAL A 29 8.20 -0.91 11.01
CA VAL A 29 7.27 -2.01 11.35
C VAL A 29 6.28 -1.69 12.46
N GLU A 30 6.53 -0.65 13.26
CA GLU A 30 5.72 -0.39 14.44
C GLU A 30 4.32 0.13 14.08
N PRO A 31 3.28 -0.26 14.83
CA PRO A 31 1.91 0.16 14.52
C PRO A 31 1.70 1.68 14.55
N ALA A 32 2.24 2.39 15.55
CA ALA A 32 1.91 3.81 15.77
C ALA A 32 2.39 4.72 14.64
N HIS A 33 3.66 4.61 14.23
CA HIS A 33 4.21 5.41 13.13
C HIS A 33 3.48 5.15 11.81
N ASN A 34 3.22 3.88 11.50
CA ASN A 34 2.57 3.50 10.26
C ASN A 34 1.10 3.94 10.22
N TRP A 35 0.35 3.76 11.31
CA TRP A 35 -1.02 4.27 11.41
C TRP A 35 -1.05 5.80 11.30
N ARG A 36 -0.15 6.51 11.99
CA ARG A 36 0.01 7.97 11.89
C ARG A 36 0.41 8.44 10.50
N GLY A 37 0.96 7.57 9.66
CA GLY A 37 1.21 7.84 8.25
C GLY A 37 -0.01 7.66 7.34
N SER A 38 -0.98 6.86 7.77
CA SER A 38 -2.19 6.58 7.01
C SER A 38 -3.21 7.72 7.08
N MET A 39 -4.08 7.82 6.08
CA MET A 39 -5.21 8.76 6.13
C MET A 39 -6.27 8.38 7.18
N MET A 40 -6.24 7.18 7.75
CA MET A 40 -7.12 6.82 8.87
C MET A 40 -6.84 7.70 10.08
N ALA A 41 -5.57 7.92 10.41
CA ALA A 41 -5.16 8.80 11.51
C ALA A 41 -5.49 10.27 11.24
N HIS A 42 -5.66 10.66 9.97
CA HIS A 42 -5.89 12.04 9.54
C HIS A 42 -7.31 12.33 9.05
N ALA A 43 -8.20 11.34 9.07
CA ALA A 43 -9.54 11.45 8.48
C ALA A 43 -10.37 12.61 9.08
N GLY A 44 -10.15 12.92 10.38
CA GLY A 44 -10.84 14.01 11.06
C GLY A 44 -10.25 15.39 10.79
N ARG A 45 -9.03 15.47 10.27
CA ARG A 45 -8.33 16.73 9.92
C ARG A 45 -8.15 16.95 8.43
N ASP A 46 -8.73 16.07 7.60
CA ASP A 46 -8.67 16.16 6.14
C ASP A 46 -9.46 17.38 5.62
N PRO A 47 -8.83 18.37 4.96
CA PRO A 47 -9.50 19.56 4.46
C PRO A 47 -10.49 19.28 3.32
N ILE A 48 -10.26 18.25 2.49
CA ILE A 48 -11.22 17.92 1.43
C ILE A 48 -12.50 17.34 2.02
N PHE A 49 -12.38 16.60 3.13
CA PHE A 49 -13.51 16.12 3.90
C PHE A 49 -14.34 17.29 4.43
N TRP A 50 -13.71 18.29 5.08
CA TRP A 50 -14.44 19.42 5.65
C TRP A 50 -15.11 20.30 4.58
N ALA A 51 -14.46 20.51 3.43
CA ALA A 51 -15.08 21.20 2.29
C ALA A 51 -16.28 20.42 1.72
N THR A 52 -16.18 19.09 1.66
CA THR A 52 -17.28 18.23 1.22
C THR A 52 -18.43 18.24 2.23
N VAL A 53 -18.16 18.16 3.54
CA VAL A 53 -19.17 18.24 4.61
C VAL A 53 -19.89 19.60 4.57
N ALA A 54 -19.19 20.68 4.25
CA ALA A 54 -19.80 22.00 4.10
C ALA A 54 -20.94 22.00 3.07
N VAL A 55 -20.69 21.43 1.89
CA VAL A 55 -21.70 21.33 0.83
C VAL A 55 -22.76 20.28 1.20
N ALA A 56 -22.38 19.15 1.77
CA ALA A 56 -23.31 18.08 2.16
C ALA A 56 -24.33 18.52 3.23
N GLU A 57 -23.88 19.23 4.26
CA GLU A 57 -24.77 19.80 5.30
C GLU A 57 -25.66 20.92 4.76
N GLN A 58 -25.17 21.70 3.79
CA GLN A 58 -25.96 22.70 3.08
C GLN A 58 -27.04 22.05 2.20
N ASP A 59 -26.68 20.98 1.51
CA ASP A 59 -27.57 20.23 0.62
C ASP A 59 -28.65 19.49 1.41
N PHE A 60 -28.30 18.85 2.51
CA PHE A 60 -29.25 18.16 3.37
C PHE A 60 -28.83 18.24 4.84
N ASP A 61 -29.55 19.06 5.61
CA ASP A 61 -29.32 19.25 7.05
C ASP A 61 -29.29 17.90 7.79
N GLY A 62 -28.19 17.65 8.50
CA GLY A 62 -27.93 16.41 9.24
C GLY A 62 -27.03 15.40 8.52
N ALA A 63 -26.66 15.61 7.25
CA ALA A 63 -25.88 14.63 6.48
C ALA A 63 -24.48 14.38 7.04
N GLY A 64 -23.86 15.39 7.66
CA GLY A 64 -22.55 15.36 8.29
C GLY A 64 -22.46 14.39 9.47
N ASP A 65 -23.56 14.01 10.12
CA ASP A 65 -23.52 12.93 11.13
C ASP A 65 -22.98 11.62 10.55
N LEU A 66 -23.40 11.27 9.31
CA LEU A 66 -22.90 10.10 8.61
C LEU A 66 -21.42 10.25 8.24
N CYS A 67 -21.01 11.44 7.81
CA CYS A 67 -19.63 11.74 7.45
C CYS A 67 -18.70 11.59 8.68
N ILE A 68 -19.07 12.21 9.80
CA ILE A 68 -18.33 12.20 11.06
C ILE A 68 -18.26 10.78 11.64
N ARG A 69 -19.27 9.94 11.44
CA ARG A 69 -19.27 8.54 11.87
C ARG A 69 -18.05 7.76 11.39
N CYS A 70 -17.59 8.01 10.15
CA CYS A 70 -16.43 7.35 9.58
C CYS A 70 -15.14 8.16 9.75
N HIS A 71 -15.22 9.49 9.74
CA HIS A 71 -14.05 10.37 9.74
C HIS A 71 -13.59 10.83 11.12
N SER A 72 -14.40 10.64 12.17
CA SER A 72 -14.07 10.94 13.57
C SER A 72 -14.80 9.96 14.48
N THR A 73 -14.38 8.70 14.45
CA THR A 73 -15.13 7.58 15.03
C THR A 73 -15.28 7.71 16.54
N GLY A 74 -14.22 8.14 17.23
CA GLY A 74 -14.23 8.41 18.66
C GLY A 74 -15.15 9.59 19.05
N GLY A 75 -15.16 10.65 18.23
CA GLY A 75 -16.04 11.80 18.40
C GLY A 75 -17.52 11.42 18.23
N TRP A 76 -17.83 10.69 17.16
CA TRP A 76 -19.19 10.20 16.90
C TRP A 76 -19.70 9.28 18.00
N LEU A 77 -18.93 8.25 18.38
CA LEU A 77 -19.31 7.31 19.44
C LEU A 77 -19.45 7.99 20.81
N ALA A 78 -18.79 9.11 21.05
CA ALA A 78 -18.96 9.87 22.27
C ALA A 78 -20.13 10.88 22.22
N GLY A 79 -20.93 10.89 21.14
CA GLY A 79 -22.09 11.76 20.98
C GLY A 79 -21.76 13.19 20.59
N ARG A 80 -20.57 13.43 20.01
CA ARG A 80 -20.09 14.76 19.62
C ARG A 80 -20.27 15.09 18.14
N SER A 81 -20.97 14.23 17.39
CA SER A 81 -21.45 14.53 16.04
C SER A 81 -22.72 15.39 16.00
N THR A 82 -23.18 15.88 17.16
CA THR A 82 -24.26 16.87 17.26
C THR A 82 -23.70 18.16 17.87
N PRO A 83 -23.76 19.31 17.17
CA PRO A 83 -24.37 19.51 15.84
C PRO A 83 -23.63 18.77 14.71
N THR A 84 -24.36 18.43 13.64
CA THR A 84 -23.91 17.56 12.53
C THR A 84 -22.90 18.22 11.60
N ASP A 85 -22.76 19.55 11.72
CA ASP A 85 -21.67 20.31 11.11
C ASP A 85 -20.30 20.04 11.75
N GLY A 86 -20.23 19.24 12.82
CA GLY A 86 -18.99 18.86 13.49
C GLY A 86 -18.48 19.87 14.52
N SER A 87 -19.20 20.98 14.76
CA SER A 87 -18.83 21.98 15.76
C SER A 87 -18.86 21.47 17.21
N GLY A 88 -19.47 20.31 17.44
CA GLY A 88 -19.47 19.60 18.73
C GLY A 88 -18.21 18.77 19.02
N LEU A 89 -17.36 18.52 18.02
CA LEU A 89 -16.15 17.71 18.16
C LEU A 89 -15.11 18.39 19.07
N ALA A 90 -14.44 17.57 19.88
CA ALA A 90 -13.32 17.99 20.70
C ALA A 90 -12.00 17.92 19.92
N ALA A 91 -10.98 18.65 20.36
CA ALA A 91 -9.64 18.59 19.74
C ALA A 91 -9.04 17.17 19.71
N SER A 92 -9.40 16.33 20.68
CA SER A 92 -9.00 14.92 20.75
C SER A 92 -9.60 14.06 19.64
N ASP A 93 -10.68 14.50 18.99
CA ASP A 93 -11.42 13.72 17.98
C ASP A 93 -10.80 13.84 16.57
N SER A 94 -9.64 14.47 16.49
CA SER A 94 -8.94 14.75 15.24
C SER A 94 -8.21 13.54 14.67
N ASP A 95 -7.93 12.53 15.49
CA ASP A 95 -7.18 11.31 15.13
C ASP A 95 -8.00 10.33 14.26
N GLY A 96 -9.20 10.75 13.84
CA GLY A 96 -9.98 10.09 12.80
C GLY A 96 -10.47 8.70 13.18
N VAL A 97 -9.91 7.68 12.52
CA VAL A 97 -10.16 6.26 12.79
C VAL A 97 -9.06 5.74 13.71
N GLU A 98 -9.36 5.69 15.00
CA GLU A 98 -8.40 5.46 16.07
C GLU A 98 -8.13 3.97 16.34
N CYS A 99 -6.98 3.69 16.99
CA CYS A 99 -6.58 2.33 17.38
C CYS A 99 -7.68 1.60 18.16
N ASP A 100 -8.28 2.26 19.16
CA ASP A 100 -9.26 1.62 20.03
C ASP A 100 -10.62 1.40 19.36
N TYR A 101 -10.92 2.16 18.30
CA TYR A 101 -12.09 1.88 17.48
C TYR A 101 -11.89 0.56 16.73
N CYS A 102 -10.81 0.44 15.96
CA CYS A 102 -10.51 -0.78 15.19
C CYS A 102 -10.36 -2.00 16.10
N HIS A 103 -9.59 -1.88 17.17
CA HIS A 103 -9.34 -2.96 18.14
C HIS A 103 -10.51 -3.22 19.09
N LYS A 104 -11.70 -2.67 18.83
CA LYS A 104 -12.95 -3.06 19.51
C LYS A 104 -14.06 -3.42 18.53
N LEU A 105 -13.81 -3.40 17.22
CA LEU A 105 -14.77 -3.89 16.25
C LEU A 105 -15.00 -5.38 16.46
N THR A 106 -16.26 -5.76 16.48
CA THR A 106 -16.71 -7.15 16.37
C THR A 106 -17.41 -7.33 15.03
N ASN A 107 -17.56 -8.59 14.61
CA ASN A 107 -18.32 -8.89 13.41
C ASN A 107 -19.78 -8.45 13.62
N PRO A 108 -20.36 -7.59 12.74
CA PRO A 108 -21.75 -7.16 12.86
C PRO A 108 -22.78 -8.31 12.94
N ASP A 109 -22.46 -9.50 12.41
CA ASP A 109 -23.33 -10.68 12.48
C ASP A 109 -23.32 -11.42 13.84
N ASP A 110 -22.54 -10.96 14.82
CA ASP A 110 -22.33 -11.55 16.15
C ASP A 110 -21.81 -13.01 16.14
N SER A 111 -21.14 -13.45 15.07
CA SER A 111 -20.66 -14.83 14.90
C SER A 111 -19.53 -15.26 15.85
N GLU A 112 -18.73 -14.31 16.36
CA GLU A 112 -17.60 -14.58 17.25
C GLU A 112 -17.78 -13.91 18.62
N HIS A 113 -17.57 -12.59 18.66
CA HIS A 113 -17.75 -11.77 19.86
C HIS A 113 -18.97 -10.88 19.67
N PRO A 114 -19.94 -10.88 20.60
CA PRO A 114 -21.09 -10.00 20.49
C PRO A 114 -20.68 -8.56 20.79
N GLY A 115 -21.01 -7.64 19.89
CA GLY A 115 -20.85 -6.21 20.11
C GLY A 115 -22.12 -5.55 20.66
N ASN A 116 -22.01 -4.30 21.07
CA ASN A 116 -23.14 -3.48 21.49
C ASN A 116 -23.92 -3.05 20.24
N GLN A 117 -25.14 -3.56 20.10
CA GLN A 117 -26.07 -3.15 19.05
C GLN A 117 -27.50 -3.24 19.59
N PHE A 118 -27.85 -2.29 20.47
CA PHE A 118 -29.07 -2.35 21.28
C PHE A 118 -30.32 -1.87 20.54
N GLY A 119 -31.49 -2.28 21.04
CA GLY A 119 -32.77 -1.81 20.53
C GLY A 119 -33.03 -2.24 19.09
N VAL A 120 -33.46 -1.30 18.25
CA VAL A 120 -33.77 -1.52 16.82
C VAL A 120 -32.54 -1.35 15.92
N PHE A 121 -31.35 -1.15 16.48
CA PHE A 121 -30.13 -0.82 15.75
C PHE A 121 -29.23 -2.02 15.46
N ALA A 122 -29.77 -3.24 15.37
CA ALA A 122 -28.98 -4.40 14.94
C ALA A 122 -28.40 -4.16 13.52
N ALA A 123 -27.08 -4.27 13.38
CA ALA A 123 -26.38 -4.16 12.09
C ALA A 123 -26.27 -5.54 11.41
N ASN A 124 -27.35 -6.32 11.46
CA ASN A 124 -27.44 -7.61 10.81
C ASN A 124 -28.91 -7.95 10.49
N GLY A 125 -29.08 -8.87 9.56
CA GLY A 125 -30.40 -9.36 9.14
C GLY A 125 -30.29 -10.67 8.37
N SER A 126 -31.24 -11.58 8.58
CA SER A 126 -31.28 -12.89 7.89
C SER A 126 -29.99 -13.74 8.01
N GLY A 127 -29.21 -13.52 9.06
CA GLY A 127 -27.92 -14.21 9.29
C GLY A 127 -26.71 -13.59 8.57
N GLU A 128 -26.86 -12.43 7.94
CA GLU A 128 -25.78 -11.65 7.32
C GLU A 128 -25.49 -10.37 8.14
N GLY A 129 -24.22 -10.04 8.32
CA GLY A 129 -23.79 -8.76 8.88
C GLY A 129 -23.94 -7.62 7.86
N PHE A 130 -24.35 -6.45 8.31
CA PHE A 130 -24.45 -5.27 7.47
C PHE A 130 -23.10 -4.55 7.45
N TYR A 131 -22.31 -4.87 6.43
CA TYR A 131 -21.00 -4.24 6.17
C TYR A 131 -21.17 -3.01 5.29
N GLY A 132 -21.01 -1.82 5.89
CA GLY A 132 -20.99 -0.55 5.16
C GLY A 132 -21.49 0.62 6.00
N SER A 133 -21.23 1.84 5.52
CA SER A 133 -21.77 3.09 6.08
C SER A 133 -21.53 3.25 7.59
N GLY A 134 -20.38 2.75 8.04
CA GLY A 134 -19.96 2.77 9.44
C GLY A 134 -20.88 1.99 10.39
N MET A 135 -21.69 1.03 9.90
CA MET A 135 -22.58 0.20 10.72
C MET A 135 -21.80 -0.79 11.61
N SER A 136 -20.99 -0.25 12.52
CA SER A 136 -20.06 -1.00 13.38
C SER A 136 -20.78 -1.66 14.55
N SER A 137 -20.36 -2.88 14.88
CA SER A 137 -20.67 -3.55 16.14
C SER A 137 -19.41 -3.48 17.01
N MET A 138 -19.54 -2.98 18.24
CA MET A 138 -18.39 -2.62 19.08
C MET A 138 -18.41 -3.38 20.40
N TRP A 139 -17.28 -3.98 20.75
CA TRP A 139 -17.06 -4.62 22.04
C TRP A 139 -17.13 -3.59 23.18
N GLY A 140 -18.06 -3.81 24.12
CA GLY A 140 -18.24 -2.94 25.30
C GLY A 140 -17.22 -3.15 26.43
N GLY A 141 -16.38 -4.19 26.34
CA GLY A 141 -15.39 -4.52 27.38
C GLY A 141 -14.10 -3.70 27.30
N SER A 142 -13.15 -4.02 28.18
CA SER A 142 -11.86 -3.32 28.27
C SER A 142 -10.76 -3.96 27.39
N ASP A 143 -10.94 -5.22 27.02
CA ASP A 143 -10.04 -5.98 26.17
C ASP A 143 -9.86 -5.33 24.80
N LYS A 144 -8.63 -5.32 24.29
CA LYS A 144 -8.33 -4.99 22.90
C LYS A 144 -8.38 -6.26 22.05
N LEU A 145 -9.16 -6.25 20.99
CA LEU A 145 -9.33 -7.36 20.08
C LEU A 145 -8.21 -7.36 19.06
N GLY A 146 -7.70 -8.54 18.73
CA GLY A 146 -6.65 -8.69 17.73
C GLY A 146 -6.47 -10.15 17.33
N PRO A 147 -5.73 -10.43 16.26
CA PRO A 147 -5.75 -11.76 15.64
C PRO A 147 -5.01 -12.86 16.41
N TYR A 148 -4.06 -12.47 17.27
CA TYR A 148 -3.17 -13.38 17.99
C TYR A 148 -3.77 -13.86 19.32
N ASN A 149 -3.60 -15.14 19.64
CA ASN A 149 -4.06 -15.74 20.90
C ASN A 149 -2.99 -15.88 21.99
N ASP A 150 -1.76 -15.48 21.70
CA ASP A 150 -0.55 -15.60 22.53
C ASP A 150 0.08 -14.23 22.82
N ALA A 151 -0.68 -13.14 22.71
CA ALA A 151 -0.12 -11.80 22.88
C ALA A 151 0.35 -11.57 24.33
N GLU A 152 1.60 -11.16 24.50
CA GLU A 152 2.19 -10.78 25.80
C GLU A 152 1.89 -9.29 26.12
N ALA A 153 0.60 -8.95 26.19
CA ALA A 153 0.13 -7.58 26.33
C ALA A 153 0.26 -7.02 27.77
N ARG A 154 0.40 -5.69 27.89
CA ARG A 154 0.36 -4.96 29.18
C ARG A 154 -1.00 -4.36 29.50
N HIS A 155 -2.01 -4.77 28.75
CA HIS A 155 -3.42 -4.49 28.93
C HIS A 155 -4.21 -5.77 28.65
N GLN A 156 -5.51 -5.77 28.96
CA GLN A 156 -6.39 -6.88 28.62
C GLN A 156 -6.48 -7.01 27.09
N PHE A 157 -6.45 -8.24 26.58
CA PHE A 157 -6.61 -8.52 25.16
C PHE A 157 -7.49 -9.75 24.97
N MET A 158 -8.14 -9.81 23.83
CA MET A 158 -8.96 -10.93 23.42
C MET A 158 -8.63 -11.28 21.97
N GLN A 159 -8.48 -12.56 21.67
CA GLN A 159 -8.32 -12.97 20.28
C GLN A 159 -9.61 -12.68 19.50
N SER A 160 -9.50 -12.13 18.29
CA SER A 160 -10.60 -12.00 17.33
C SER A 160 -10.19 -12.47 15.94
N LEU A 161 -10.92 -13.44 15.40
CA LEU A 161 -10.80 -13.91 14.03
C LEU A 161 -11.31 -12.87 13.03
N PHE A 162 -12.29 -12.04 13.42
CA PHE A 162 -12.80 -10.96 12.57
C PHE A 162 -11.69 -10.00 12.10
N HIS A 163 -10.63 -9.79 12.88
CA HIS A 163 -9.50 -8.93 12.49
C HIS A 163 -8.66 -9.49 11.32
N ARG A 164 -8.81 -10.79 10.99
CA ARG A 164 -8.25 -11.42 9.78
C ARG A 164 -9.31 -11.67 8.71
N ASP A 165 -10.58 -11.43 9.03
CA ASP A 165 -11.67 -11.75 8.14
C ASP A 165 -11.71 -10.77 6.96
N ARG A 166 -12.01 -11.31 5.79
CA ARG A 166 -12.09 -10.57 4.53
C ARG A 166 -13.12 -9.45 4.55
N ASP A 167 -14.06 -9.48 5.48
CA ASP A 167 -15.17 -8.54 5.60
C ASP A 167 -14.93 -7.43 6.64
N PHE A 168 -13.80 -7.46 7.38
CA PHE A 168 -13.45 -6.47 8.41
C PHE A 168 -13.54 -5.02 7.93
N CYS A 169 -12.86 -4.70 6.82
CA CYS A 169 -12.83 -3.36 6.26
C CYS A 169 -14.18 -2.95 5.65
N GLY A 170 -15.06 -3.92 5.36
CA GLY A 170 -16.37 -3.70 4.78
C GLY A 170 -17.30 -2.89 5.68
N THR A 171 -17.06 -2.84 7.00
CA THR A 171 -17.83 -1.99 7.93
C THR A 171 -17.85 -0.52 7.51
N CYS A 172 -16.78 -0.02 6.88
CA CYS A 172 -16.68 1.36 6.43
C CYS A 172 -16.60 1.51 4.91
N HIS A 173 -15.89 0.63 4.20
CA HIS A 173 -15.56 0.78 2.77
C HIS A 173 -16.66 0.32 1.80
N ASP A 174 -17.93 0.47 2.20
CA ASP A 174 -19.12 0.38 1.36
C ASP A 174 -20.05 1.52 1.81
N VAL A 175 -20.06 2.65 1.11
CA VAL A 175 -20.75 3.86 1.58
C VAL A 175 -22.07 3.98 0.85
N SER A 176 -23.15 4.05 1.61
CA SER A 176 -24.49 4.23 1.09
C SER A 176 -25.15 5.44 1.72
N ASN A 177 -25.77 6.25 0.88
CA ASN A 177 -26.48 7.44 1.27
C ASN A 177 -27.91 7.08 1.75
N PRO A 178 -28.20 7.21 3.06
CA PRO A 178 -29.51 6.89 3.60
C PRO A 178 -30.58 7.92 3.17
N VAL A 179 -30.19 9.14 2.78
CA VAL A 179 -31.13 10.16 2.31
C VAL A 179 -31.72 9.74 0.97
N THR A 180 -30.88 9.50 -0.03
CA THR A 180 -31.35 9.08 -1.36
C THR A 180 -31.91 7.67 -1.33
N GLY A 181 -31.36 6.78 -0.49
CA GLY A 181 -31.94 5.46 -0.24
C GLY A 181 -33.38 5.49 0.28
N ASP A 182 -33.70 6.42 1.18
CA ASP A 182 -35.04 6.52 1.76
C ASP A 182 -35.99 7.31 0.87
N LEU A 183 -35.54 8.42 0.28
CA LEU A 183 -36.42 9.45 -0.29
C LEU A 183 -36.40 9.55 -1.82
N ALA A 184 -35.27 9.24 -2.47
CA ALA A 184 -35.14 9.52 -3.88
C ALA A 184 -35.97 8.56 -4.74
N HIS A 185 -36.41 9.04 -5.90
CA HIS A 185 -36.81 8.15 -6.99
C HIS A 185 -35.74 7.07 -7.17
N ASN A 186 -36.13 5.80 -7.32
CA ASN A 186 -35.26 4.61 -7.44
C ASN A 186 -34.39 4.25 -6.22
N HIS A 187 -34.46 4.98 -5.10
CA HIS A 187 -33.70 4.70 -3.88
C HIS A 187 -32.17 4.70 -4.08
N GLY A 188 -31.66 5.43 -5.07
CA GLY A 188 -30.24 5.49 -5.37
C GLY A 188 -29.66 4.19 -5.94
N GLN A 189 -30.49 3.34 -6.56
CA GLN A 189 -30.03 2.11 -7.21
C GLN A 189 -29.64 2.37 -8.68
N ALA A 190 -28.56 1.72 -9.15
CA ALA A 190 -28.06 1.86 -10.53
C ALA A 190 -28.98 1.18 -11.55
N LEU A 191 -29.61 0.07 -11.15
CA LEU A 191 -30.64 -0.64 -11.90
C LEU A 191 -31.81 -0.89 -10.94
N LEU A 192 -33.06 -0.89 -11.42
CA LEU A 192 -34.21 -1.28 -10.60
C LEU A 192 -34.06 -2.75 -10.19
N GLN A 193 -33.56 -2.99 -8.98
CA GLN A 193 -33.27 -4.31 -8.43
C GLN A 193 -34.45 -4.89 -7.66
N ASP A 194 -34.15 -5.81 -6.73
CA ASP A 194 -34.99 -6.13 -5.60
C ASP A 194 -35.50 -4.85 -4.92
N PRO A 195 -36.78 -4.81 -4.52
CA PRO A 195 -37.37 -3.61 -3.94
C PRO A 195 -36.64 -3.18 -2.66
N VAL A 196 -36.24 -1.91 -2.58
CA VAL A 196 -35.79 -1.31 -1.32
C VAL A 196 -36.99 -1.17 -0.39
N VAL A 197 -36.88 -1.75 0.81
CA VAL A 197 -37.91 -1.65 1.84
C VAL A 197 -37.74 -0.34 2.60
N THR A 198 -38.64 0.62 2.42
CA THR A 198 -38.63 1.92 3.12
C THR A 198 -40.03 2.52 3.22
N ALA A 199 -40.26 3.35 4.25
CA ALA A 199 -41.43 4.20 4.43
C ALA A 199 -41.36 5.54 3.66
N GLY A 200 -40.17 5.95 3.19
CA GLY A 200 -39.97 7.17 2.38
C GLY A 200 -40.48 8.47 2.99
N THR A 201 -40.52 8.55 4.32
CA THR A 201 -41.11 9.68 5.04
C THR A 201 -40.03 10.41 5.85
N PRO A 202 -39.64 11.65 5.49
CA PRO A 202 -38.69 12.45 6.26
C PRO A 202 -39.11 12.60 7.73
N GLY A 203 -38.16 12.48 8.67
CA GLY A 203 -38.43 12.56 10.11
C GLY A 203 -39.27 11.42 10.71
N GLY A 204 -39.63 10.39 9.93
CA GLY A 204 -40.33 9.21 10.43
C GLY A 204 -39.47 8.29 11.31
N PRO A 205 -40.07 7.26 11.97
CA PRO A 205 -39.35 6.30 12.80
C PRO A 205 -38.22 5.58 12.05
N VAL A 206 -37.14 5.27 12.77
CA VAL A 206 -35.92 4.67 12.19
C VAL A 206 -36.17 3.27 11.63
N GLU A 207 -37.10 2.52 12.21
CA GLU A 207 -37.46 1.16 11.80
C GLU A 207 -38.10 1.12 10.41
N GLY A 208 -38.66 2.24 9.93
CA GLY A 208 -39.19 2.37 8.59
C GLY A 208 -38.15 2.77 7.55
N LYS A 209 -36.90 3.04 7.94
CA LYS A 209 -35.89 3.60 7.04
C LYS A 209 -35.20 2.53 6.20
N ALA A 210 -34.77 2.91 5.00
CA ALA A 210 -34.05 2.01 4.09
C ALA A 210 -32.85 1.33 4.79
N ALA A 211 -32.08 2.09 5.57
CA ALA A 211 -30.89 1.60 6.25
C ALA A 211 -31.12 0.49 7.29
N PHE A 212 -32.35 0.32 7.78
CA PHE A 212 -32.69 -0.69 8.81
C PHE A 212 -33.30 -1.96 8.22
N ASN A 213 -33.76 -1.89 6.96
CA ASN A 213 -34.51 -2.96 6.33
C ASN A 213 -33.78 -3.59 5.13
N ASN A 214 -32.61 -3.08 4.77
CA ASN A 214 -31.87 -3.50 3.59
C ASN A 214 -30.36 -3.54 3.92
N PRO A 215 -29.60 -4.48 3.32
CA PRO A 215 -28.16 -4.46 3.44
C PRO A 215 -27.58 -3.18 2.81
N PRO A 216 -26.42 -2.67 3.28
CA PRO A 216 -25.89 -1.38 2.85
C PRO A 216 -25.72 -1.23 1.34
N TYR A 217 -25.30 -2.29 0.63
CA TYR A 217 -25.10 -2.26 -0.81
C TYR A 217 -26.38 -2.07 -1.64
N ALA A 218 -27.57 -2.26 -1.06
CA ALA A 218 -28.83 -2.32 -1.80
C ALA A 218 -29.45 -0.96 -2.16
N TYR A 219 -28.96 0.15 -1.62
CA TYR A 219 -29.53 1.49 -1.81
C TYR A 219 -28.45 2.58 -1.83
N GLY A 220 -28.82 3.78 -2.31
CA GLY A 220 -28.07 5.02 -2.13
C GLY A 220 -26.59 4.94 -2.53
N ILE A 221 -26.27 4.60 -3.77
CA ILE A 221 -24.87 4.40 -4.18
C ILE A 221 -24.04 5.66 -3.97
N VAL A 222 -22.89 5.50 -3.31
CA VAL A 222 -21.85 6.53 -3.15
C VAL A 222 -20.49 5.90 -3.45
N GLU A 223 -20.05 4.96 -2.61
CA GLU A 223 -18.82 4.20 -2.78
C GLU A 223 -19.14 2.71 -2.70
N ARG A 224 -18.48 1.90 -3.55
CA ARG A 224 -18.72 0.46 -3.65
C ARG A 224 -17.45 -0.38 -3.54
N THR A 225 -16.37 0.13 -2.96
CA THR A 225 -15.07 -0.58 -2.85
C THR A 225 -15.22 -2.01 -2.33
N PHE A 226 -15.90 -2.19 -1.20
CA PHE A 226 -16.14 -3.52 -0.63
C PHE A 226 -17.05 -4.38 -1.52
N SER A 227 -18.06 -3.77 -2.15
CA SER A 227 -18.95 -4.47 -3.06
C SER A 227 -18.28 -4.93 -4.36
N GLU A 228 -17.37 -4.12 -4.90
CA GLU A 228 -16.49 -4.47 -6.02
C GLU A 228 -15.58 -5.64 -5.62
N TYR A 229 -15.00 -5.58 -4.41
CA TYR A 229 -14.15 -6.63 -3.86
C TYR A 229 -14.85 -7.98 -3.63
N LYS A 230 -16.10 -7.96 -3.14
CA LYS A 230 -16.90 -9.19 -2.97
C LYS A 230 -17.34 -9.79 -4.31
N ALA A 231 -17.42 -8.97 -5.36
CA ALA A 231 -17.74 -9.45 -6.69
C ALA A 231 -16.53 -10.11 -7.39
N GLY A 232 -15.30 -9.69 -7.09
CA GLY A 232 -14.05 -10.25 -7.64
C GLY A 232 -13.61 -11.58 -7.02
N MET A 233 -12.75 -12.31 -7.73
CA MET A 233 -12.18 -13.59 -7.28
C MET A 233 -10.86 -13.46 -6.50
N ILE A 234 -10.17 -12.31 -6.57
CA ILE A 234 -8.93 -12.08 -5.81
C ILE A 234 -9.12 -12.43 -4.34
N SER A 235 -10.21 -11.94 -3.74
CA SER A 235 -10.52 -12.19 -2.34
C SER A 235 -10.73 -13.66 -1.99
N GLU A 236 -11.12 -14.50 -2.95
CA GLU A 236 -11.34 -15.94 -2.79
C GLU A 236 -10.08 -16.77 -3.06
N THR A 237 -8.97 -16.13 -3.43
CA THR A 237 -7.72 -16.79 -3.81
C THR A 237 -6.75 -16.82 -2.61
N LEU A 238 -6.18 -18.00 -2.34
CA LEU A 238 -5.15 -18.17 -1.33
C LEU A 238 -3.84 -17.56 -1.81
N VAL A 239 -3.11 -16.91 -0.91
CA VAL A 239 -1.81 -16.32 -1.26
C VAL A 239 -0.81 -17.41 -1.66
N ASP A 240 -0.82 -18.58 -1.01
CA ASP A 240 0.05 -19.71 -1.35
C ASP A 240 -0.18 -20.25 -2.78
N ASP A 241 -1.35 -20.03 -3.35
CA ASP A 241 -1.68 -20.51 -4.71
C ASP A 241 -1.21 -19.56 -5.82
N TYR A 242 -0.61 -18.41 -5.48
CA TYR A 242 -0.18 -17.40 -6.46
C TYR A 242 0.72 -17.96 -7.60
N PRO A 243 1.77 -18.77 -7.34
CA PRO A 243 2.64 -19.28 -8.41
C PRO A 243 1.95 -20.28 -9.36
N GLY A 244 0.79 -20.81 -8.97
CA GLY A 244 0.04 -21.81 -9.73
C GLY A 244 -1.23 -21.26 -10.39
N GLN A 245 -1.41 -19.94 -10.40
CA GLN A 245 -2.58 -19.33 -11.01
C GLN A 245 -2.60 -19.51 -12.54
N PRO A 246 -3.79 -19.50 -13.16
CA PRO A 246 -3.93 -19.50 -14.62
C PRO A 246 -3.23 -18.32 -15.30
N ASP A 247 -2.92 -18.46 -16.59
CA ASP A 247 -2.25 -17.42 -17.40
C ASP A 247 -3.03 -16.09 -17.45
N ASP A 248 -4.37 -16.11 -17.28
CA ASP A 248 -5.22 -14.92 -17.22
C ASP A 248 -5.25 -14.24 -15.85
N PHE A 249 -4.57 -14.79 -14.84
CA PHE A 249 -4.46 -14.15 -13.54
C PHE A 249 -3.45 -12.99 -13.60
N PRO A 250 -3.78 -11.81 -13.02
CA PRO A 250 -2.86 -10.68 -13.02
C PRO A 250 -1.55 -11.03 -12.32
N SER A 251 -0.46 -11.10 -13.10
CA SER A 251 0.88 -11.39 -12.61
C SER A 251 1.64 -10.10 -12.30
N GLY A 252 2.37 -10.06 -11.20
CA GLY A 252 3.10 -8.89 -10.73
C GLY A 252 2.31 -8.02 -9.76
N GLY A 253 2.67 -6.73 -9.73
CA GLY A 253 2.01 -5.70 -8.94
C GLY A 253 1.87 -6.05 -7.44
N VAL A 254 0.77 -5.61 -6.85
CA VAL A 254 0.49 -5.80 -5.42
C VAL A 254 0.31 -7.27 -5.04
N LEU A 255 -0.19 -8.12 -5.95
CA LEU A 255 -0.42 -9.54 -5.66
C LEU A 255 0.89 -10.30 -5.53
N GLU A 256 1.85 -10.05 -6.42
CA GLU A 256 3.20 -10.59 -6.27
C GLU A 256 3.86 -10.06 -5.01
N ALA A 257 3.84 -8.73 -4.78
CA ALA A 257 4.49 -8.14 -3.61
C ALA A 257 3.99 -8.74 -2.29
N VAL A 258 2.68 -9.00 -2.19
CA VAL A 258 2.06 -9.70 -1.07
C VAL A 258 2.55 -11.15 -0.96
N TYR A 259 2.58 -11.90 -2.08
CA TYR A 259 3.07 -13.27 -2.08
C TYR A 259 4.52 -13.32 -1.59
N GLN A 260 5.39 -12.47 -2.11
CA GLN A 260 6.80 -12.41 -1.74
C GLN A 260 6.96 -12.10 -0.24
N ALA A 261 6.23 -11.11 0.28
CA ALA A 261 6.27 -10.74 1.70
C ALA A 261 5.73 -11.85 2.62
N ALA A 262 4.62 -12.48 2.26
CA ALA A 262 3.98 -13.49 3.09
C ALA A 262 4.73 -14.83 3.09
N THR A 263 5.42 -15.15 2.00
CA THR A 263 6.11 -16.44 1.81
C THR A 263 7.62 -16.37 1.95
N ASP A 264 8.20 -15.18 2.14
CA ASP A 264 9.66 -14.98 2.11
C ASP A 264 10.27 -15.56 0.83
N GLY A 265 9.79 -15.09 -0.32
CA GLY A 265 10.28 -15.59 -1.61
C GLY A 265 9.90 -17.04 -1.92
N GLY A 266 8.82 -17.55 -1.34
CA GLY A 266 8.42 -18.96 -1.43
C GLY A 266 9.14 -19.89 -0.44
N ALA A 267 9.96 -19.37 0.47
CA ALA A 267 10.66 -20.17 1.48
C ALA A 267 9.74 -20.73 2.58
N ARG A 268 8.56 -20.14 2.78
CA ARG A 268 7.54 -20.56 3.76
C ARG A 268 6.13 -20.38 3.21
N SER A 269 5.15 -20.98 3.90
CA SER A 269 3.73 -20.73 3.64
C SER A 269 3.33 -19.29 4.01
N ALA A 270 2.42 -18.72 3.23
CA ALA A 270 1.78 -17.44 3.43
C ALA A 270 0.76 -17.44 4.58
N ASN A 271 0.35 -18.62 5.05
CA ASN A 271 -0.67 -18.76 6.08
C ASN A 271 -0.30 -17.97 7.34
N TYR A 272 -1.34 -17.46 8.01
CA TYR A 272 -1.18 -16.85 9.32
C TYR A 272 -0.53 -17.86 10.26
N GLN A 273 0.36 -17.41 11.13
CA GLN A 273 1.19 -18.32 11.93
C GLN A 273 0.61 -18.61 13.30
N ASN A 274 -0.10 -17.63 13.88
CA ASN A 274 -0.72 -17.83 15.18
C ASN A 274 -2.11 -17.19 15.36
N PRO A 275 -3.16 -17.99 15.61
CA PRO A 275 -3.20 -19.41 15.29
C PRO A 275 -2.98 -19.60 13.79
N SER A 276 -2.59 -20.82 13.40
CA SER A 276 -2.49 -21.17 11.99
C SER A 276 -3.84 -21.05 11.31
N ALA A 277 -3.89 -20.32 10.19
CA ALA A 277 -5.08 -20.14 9.37
C ALA A 277 -4.70 -19.76 7.94
N ASP A 278 -5.56 -20.10 7.00
CA ASP A 278 -5.38 -19.76 5.60
C ASP A 278 -5.34 -18.24 5.38
N ARG A 279 -4.40 -17.78 4.56
CA ARG A 279 -4.32 -16.37 4.14
C ARG A 279 -4.85 -16.22 2.71
N TYR A 280 -5.92 -15.45 2.58
CA TYR A 280 -6.45 -14.99 1.29
C TYR A 280 -5.89 -13.61 0.94
N PHE A 281 -5.94 -13.23 -0.34
CA PHE A 281 -5.73 -11.85 -0.78
C PHE A 281 -6.88 -10.96 -0.31
N SER A 282 -6.85 -10.58 0.97
CA SER A 282 -7.82 -9.68 1.60
C SER A 282 -7.34 -8.24 1.64
N CYS A 283 -8.24 -7.32 2.02
CA CYS A 283 -7.91 -5.92 2.28
C CYS A 283 -6.69 -5.80 3.22
N GLN A 284 -6.69 -6.54 4.34
CA GLN A 284 -5.58 -6.56 5.29
C GLN A 284 -4.32 -7.16 4.68
N THR A 285 -4.44 -8.23 3.90
CA THR A 285 -3.27 -8.86 3.28
C THR A 285 -2.54 -7.88 2.33
N CYS A 286 -3.27 -7.04 1.58
CA CYS A 286 -2.68 -6.08 0.64
C CYS A 286 -2.30 -4.73 1.27
N HIS A 287 -3.11 -4.21 2.20
CA HIS A 287 -2.93 -2.88 2.82
C HIS A 287 -2.32 -2.93 4.23
N MET A 288 -2.21 -4.12 4.81
CA MET A 288 -1.50 -4.39 6.07
C MET A 288 -0.55 -5.56 5.90
N ARG A 289 0.29 -5.48 4.84
CA ARG A 289 1.21 -6.54 4.42
C ARG A 289 2.00 -7.11 5.62
N PRO A 290 2.23 -8.43 5.66
CA PRO A 290 2.95 -9.05 6.76
C PRO A 290 4.42 -8.62 6.75
N VAL A 291 4.89 -8.08 7.87
CA VAL A 291 6.31 -7.75 8.12
C VAL A 291 6.89 -8.64 9.22
N THR A 292 8.22 -8.73 9.26
CA THR A 292 8.92 -9.32 10.41
C THR A 292 9.21 -8.26 11.48
N GLY A 293 8.67 -8.44 12.68
CA GLY A 293 8.90 -7.50 13.77
C GLY A 293 8.15 -7.83 15.05
N THR A 294 8.31 -6.96 16.05
CA THR A 294 7.51 -7.01 17.29
C THR A 294 6.35 -6.04 17.20
N GLY A 295 5.21 -6.38 17.82
CA GLY A 295 4.04 -5.50 17.86
C GLY A 295 4.10 -4.42 18.95
N ALA A 296 5.06 -4.48 19.87
CA ALA A 296 5.22 -3.52 20.97
C ALA A 296 6.62 -3.57 21.60
N ASN A 297 7.09 -2.44 22.13
CA ASN A 297 8.41 -2.23 22.73
C ASN A 297 8.57 -2.79 24.17
N LYS A 298 7.82 -3.84 24.54
CA LYS A 298 7.83 -4.41 25.90
C LYS A 298 8.54 -5.75 25.95
N ARG A 299 9.24 -6.00 27.06
CA ARG A 299 9.92 -7.27 27.31
C ARG A 299 8.93 -8.43 27.22
N GLY A 300 9.28 -9.48 26.48
CA GLY A 300 8.47 -10.69 26.32
C GLY A 300 7.53 -10.66 25.11
N VAL A 301 7.38 -9.52 24.43
CA VAL A 301 6.63 -9.45 23.17
C VAL A 301 7.38 -10.29 22.11
N PRO A 302 6.71 -11.26 21.46
CA PRO A 302 7.36 -12.11 20.46
C PRO A 302 7.64 -11.34 19.16
N VAL A 303 8.74 -11.69 18.50
CA VAL A 303 8.97 -11.37 17.09
C VAL A 303 8.07 -12.27 16.25
N ARG A 304 7.39 -11.69 15.26
CA ARG A 304 6.50 -12.39 14.33
C ARG A 304 6.95 -12.09 12.91
N THR A 305 6.87 -13.08 12.03
CA THR A 305 7.12 -12.90 10.58
C THR A 305 5.84 -12.61 9.80
N ASP A 306 4.72 -12.45 10.50
CA ASP A 306 3.40 -12.20 9.93
C ASP A 306 2.70 -10.99 10.59
N LEU A 307 3.47 -10.07 11.21
CA LEU A 307 2.94 -8.89 11.89
C LEU A 307 2.24 -7.99 10.85
N PRO A 308 0.98 -7.58 11.06
CA PRO A 308 0.30 -6.67 10.14
C PRO A 308 0.92 -5.27 10.20
N LEU A 309 1.53 -4.82 9.10
CA LEU A 309 2.03 -3.45 8.97
C LEU A 309 0.83 -2.48 8.96
N HIS A 310 0.74 -1.55 9.91
CA HIS A 310 -0.39 -0.60 9.97
C HIS A 310 -0.27 0.52 8.93
N ASP A 311 0.18 0.18 7.71
CA ASP A 311 0.41 1.11 6.62
C ASP A 311 -0.91 1.70 6.11
N MET A 312 -1.86 0.85 5.68
CA MET A 312 -3.23 1.23 5.32
C MET A 312 -3.31 2.39 4.30
N THR A 313 -2.26 2.55 3.49
CA THR A 313 -2.18 3.59 2.46
C THR A 313 -2.93 3.17 1.20
N GLY A 314 -3.50 4.17 0.53
CA GLY A 314 -4.18 4.07 -0.76
C GLY A 314 -3.54 5.04 -1.75
N GLY A 315 -4.34 5.84 -2.47
CA GLY A 315 -3.83 6.81 -3.46
C GLY A 315 -3.55 8.23 -2.94
N ASN A 316 -3.63 8.49 -1.63
CA ASN A 316 -3.49 9.84 -1.08
C ASN A 316 -2.02 10.21 -0.79
N TYR A 317 -1.21 10.40 -1.84
CA TYR A 317 0.17 10.89 -1.71
C TYR A 317 0.25 12.40 -1.44
N TRP A 318 -0.73 13.17 -1.92
CA TRP A 318 -0.70 14.64 -1.92
C TRP A 318 -1.34 15.29 -0.67
N MET A 319 -2.38 14.66 -0.10
CA MET A 319 -3.10 15.23 1.06
C MET A 319 -2.21 15.56 2.26
N PRO A 320 -1.12 14.81 2.57
CA PRO A 320 -0.12 15.23 3.55
C PRO A 320 0.35 16.69 3.42
N ALA A 321 0.66 17.14 2.20
CA ALA A 321 1.12 18.51 1.96
C ALA A 321 0.02 19.55 2.26
N VAL A 322 -1.24 19.23 1.95
CA VAL A 322 -2.40 20.09 2.20
C VAL A 322 -2.62 20.26 3.70
N ILE A 323 -2.62 19.14 4.43
CA ILE A 323 -2.78 19.11 5.88
C ILE A 323 -1.67 19.93 6.53
N ASP A 324 -0.41 19.72 6.14
CA ASP A 324 0.73 20.44 6.70
C ASP A 324 0.72 21.94 6.35
N TYR A 325 0.38 22.30 5.11
CA TYR A 325 0.23 23.70 4.67
C TYR A 325 -0.75 24.49 5.56
N LEU A 326 -1.90 23.88 5.86
CA LEU A 326 -2.91 24.48 6.74
C LEU A 326 -2.53 24.40 8.22
N ASN A 327 -1.86 23.32 8.66
CA ASN A 327 -1.34 23.17 10.01
C ASN A 327 -0.38 24.32 10.36
N GLN A 328 0.58 24.61 9.49
CA GLN A 328 1.56 25.69 9.68
C GLN A 328 0.92 27.08 9.76
N ARG A 329 -0.29 27.25 9.22
CA ARG A 329 -1.06 28.51 9.24
C ARG A 329 -2.09 28.57 10.35
N GLY A 330 -2.29 27.49 11.10
CA GLY A 330 -3.35 27.38 12.10
C GLY A 330 -4.75 27.41 11.48
N LEU A 331 -4.89 26.92 10.25
CA LEU A 331 -6.14 26.93 9.47
C LEU A 331 -6.82 25.55 9.37
N LEU A 332 -6.24 24.49 9.95
CA LEU A 332 -6.94 23.21 10.02
C LEU A 332 -8.22 23.34 10.85
N ARG A 333 -9.33 22.86 10.27
CA ARG A 333 -10.64 22.83 10.92
C ARG A 333 -10.62 22.05 12.23
N LEU A 334 -9.90 20.94 12.25
CA LEU A 334 -9.72 20.08 13.41
C LEU A 334 -8.28 19.55 13.42
N GLY A 335 -7.68 19.36 14.60
CA GLY A 335 -6.39 18.68 14.73
C GLY A 335 -5.13 19.46 14.35
N GLY A 336 -5.15 20.80 14.41
CA GLY A 336 -3.95 21.62 14.22
C GLY A 336 -2.94 21.54 15.38
N GLY A 337 -1.72 22.05 15.16
CA GLY A 337 -0.64 22.00 16.14
C GLY A 337 0.10 20.66 16.15
N MET A 338 0.22 20.03 14.99
CA MET A 338 0.83 18.72 14.82
C MET A 338 2.32 18.74 15.20
N SER A 339 2.79 17.65 15.85
CA SER A 339 4.21 17.50 16.19
C SER A 339 5.05 17.16 14.96
N ALA A 340 6.36 17.38 15.03
CA ALA A 340 7.28 17.06 13.94
C ALA A 340 7.25 15.56 13.59
N GLU A 341 7.10 14.70 14.60
CA GLU A 341 7.02 13.25 14.43
C GLU A 341 5.74 12.84 13.70
N LEU A 342 4.60 13.48 14.02
CA LEU A 342 3.34 13.22 13.32
C LEU A 342 3.40 13.69 11.87
N VAL A 343 3.99 14.86 11.61
CA VAL A 343 4.19 15.38 10.25
C VAL A 343 5.11 14.46 9.45
N SER A 344 6.21 13.99 10.04
CA SER A 344 7.13 13.03 9.41
C SER A 344 6.43 11.72 9.06
N ALA A 345 5.69 11.13 10.00
CA ALA A 345 4.93 9.90 9.75
C ALA A 345 3.93 10.08 8.59
N MET A 346 3.23 11.21 8.55
CA MET A 346 2.27 11.56 7.50
C MET A 346 2.92 11.63 6.10
N TYR A 347 4.11 12.25 5.98
CA TYR A 347 4.84 12.27 4.72
C TYR A 347 5.38 10.90 4.34
N ASP A 348 5.88 10.10 5.29
CA ASP A 348 6.30 8.71 5.00
C ASP A 348 5.13 7.87 4.45
N GLY A 349 3.92 8.08 4.98
CA GLY A 349 2.70 7.46 4.45
C GLY A 349 2.33 7.97 3.05
N GLY A 350 2.58 9.25 2.76
CA GLY A 350 2.46 9.82 1.42
C GLY A 350 3.37 9.14 0.40
N SER A 351 4.63 8.88 0.75
CA SER A 351 5.58 8.14 -0.09
C SER A 351 5.11 6.70 -0.34
N ARG A 352 4.66 6.00 0.70
CA ARG A 352 4.12 4.64 0.56
C ARG A 352 2.82 4.57 -0.24
N ALA A 353 2.04 5.66 -0.28
CA ALA A 353 0.89 5.78 -1.16
C ALA A 353 1.30 5.86 -2.64
N LEU A 354 2.41 6.51 -2.98
CA LEU A 354 2.97 6.52 -4.35
C LEU A 354 3.35 5.11 -4.80
N GLU A 355 4.07 4.37 -3.95
CA GLU A 355 4.48 3.00 -4.26
C GLU A 355 3.27 2.05 -4.33
N GLN A 356 2.23 2.29 -3.52
CA GLN A 356 0.98 1.54 -3.63
C GLN A 356 0.29 1.77 -4.99
N LEU A 357 0.33 2.98 -5.53
CA LEU A 357 -0.19 3.29 -6.86
C LEU A 357 0.61 2.57 -7.96
N GLN A 358 1.93 2.48 -7.81
CA GLN A 358 2.79 1.78 -8.77
C GLN A 358 2.58 0.27 -8.79
N LEU A 359 2.12 -0.31 -7.67
CA LEU A 359 1.77 -1.73 -7.57
C LEU A 359 0.34 -2.04 -8.03
N ALA A 360 -0.50 -1.01 -8.24
CA ALA A 360 -1.93 -1.20 -8.50
C ALA A 360 -2.24 -1.57 -9.96
N ALA A 361 -1.35 -1.24 -10.89
CA ALA A 361 -1.57 -1.41 -12.33
C ALA A 361 -0.28 -1.74 -13.08
N SER A 362 -0.40 -2.41 -14.23
CA SER A 362 0.68 -2.52 -15.22
C SER A 362 0.21 -2.05 -16.60
N LEU A 363 1.17 -1.67 -17.43
CA LEU A 363 0.96 -1.33 -18.83
C LEU A 363 1.71 -2.28 -19.75
N GLU A 364 1.03 -2.74 -20.78
CA GLU A 364 1.62 -3.47 -21.90
C GLU A 364 1.29 -2.72 -23.19
N VAL A 365 2.23 -2.72 -24.13
CA VAL A 365 2.08 -2.03 -25.41
C VAL A 365 2.38 -3.01 -26.53
N GLY A 366 1.44 -3.14 -27.46
CA GLY A 366 1.51 -4.02 -28.61
C GLY A 366 1.29 -3.30 -29.94
N ASP A 367 1.74 -3.91 -31.03
CA ASP A 367 1.36 -3.50 -32.38
C ASP A 367 0.11 -4.28 -32.80
N GLU A 368 -1.01 -3.58 -33.04
CA GLU A 368 -2.22 -4.22 -33.56
C GLU A 368 -2.78 -3.45 -34.76
N ASN A 369 -3.07 -4.15 -35.87
CA ASN A 369 -3.73 -3.61 -37.07
C ASN A 369 -3.12 -2.32 -37.67
N GLY A 370 -1.83 -2.05 -37.41
CA GLY A 370 -1.15 -0.82 -37.84
C GLY A 370 -1.35 0.40 -36.92
N GLY A 371 -1.97 0.19 -35.75
CA GLY A 371 -2.00 1.08 -34.61
C GLY A 371 -1.18 0.53 -33.43
N VAL A 372 -1.33 1.18 -32.28
CA VAL A 372 -0.69 0.83 -31.01
C VAL A 372 -1.78 0.50 -30.02
N GLU A 373 -1.83 -0.74 -29.58
CA GLU A 373 -2.73 -1.19 -28.52
C GLU A 373 -2.01 -0.99 -27.17
N VAL A 374 -2.69 -0.33 -26.24
CA VAL A 374 -2.24 -0.16 -24.86
C VAL A 374 -3.17 -0.95 -23.96
N LYS A 375 -2.62 -1.95 -23.27
CA LYS A 375 -3.34 -2.75 -22.28
C LYS A 375 -3.03 -2.27 -20.88
N VAL A 376 -4.07 -1.93 -20.13
CA VAL A 376 -4.00 -1.53 -18.72
C VAL A 376 -4.54 -2.66 -17.86
N THR A 377 -3.70 -3.30 -17.05
CA THR A 377 -4.10 -4.43 -16.20
C THR A 377 -4.32 -3.99 -14.75
N ASN A 378 -5.45 -4.35 -14.15
CA ASN A 378 -5.77 -4.11 -12.75
C ASN A 378 -5.22 -5.23 -11.84
N HIS A 379 -4.32 -4.88 -10.92
CA HIS A 379 -3.77 -5.79 -9.90
C HIS A 379 -4.52 -5.74 -8.57
N THR A 380 -5.52 -4.86 -8.43
CA THR A 380 -6.25 -4.64 -7.18
C THR A 380 -7.43 -5.61 -7.03
N GLY A 381 -7.85 -5.81 -5.77
CA GLY A 381 -9.01 -6.64 -5.45
C GLY A 381 -10.37 -5.98 -5.72
N HIS A 382 -10.40 -4.70 -6.10
CA HIS A 382 -11.59 -3.90 -6.38
C HIS A 382 -11.45 -3.22 -7.75
N LYS A 383 -12.34 -2.28 -8.13
CA LYS A 383 -12.12 -1.55 -9.38
C LYS A 383 -10.86 -0.68 -9.27
N LEU A 384 -10.16 -0.51 -10.39
CA LEU A 384 -9.05 0.41 -10.52
C LEU A 384 -9.56 1.71 -11.17
N ILE A 385 -9.58 2.84 -10.48
CA ILE A 385 -9.39 3.06 -9.03
C ILE A 385 -10.73 2.92 -8.26
N SER A 386 -10.69 2.75 -6.94
CA SER A 386 -11.89 2.72 -6.08
C SER A 386 -11.90 3.85 -5.04
N GLY A 387 -12.91 3.87 -4.17
CA GLY A 387 -13.13 4.94 -3.19
C GLY A 387 -14.07 6.05 -3.66
N TYR A 388 -13.86 7.28 -3.17
CA TYR A 388 -14.71 8.43 -3.48
C TYR A 388 -14.65 8.78 -5.00
N PRO A 389 -15.79 8.90 -5.70
CA PRO A 389 -15.81 9.01 -7.15
C PRO A 389 -15.61 10.43 -7.73
N GLU A 390 -15.92 11.50 -6.99
CA GLU A 390 -16.10 12.85 -7.56
C GLU A 390 -14.82 13.55 -8.04
N GLY A 391 -13.66 13.15 -7.54
CA GLY A 391 -12.41 13.89 -7.77
C GLY A 391 -11.23 13.05 -8.21
N ARG A 392 -11.26 11.72 -8.02
CA ARG A 392 -10.15 10.86 -8.41
C ARG A 392 -10.30 10.41 -9.85
N ARG A 393 -9.21 10.48 -10.60
CA ARG A 393 -9.18 9.96 -11.97
C ARG A 393 -7.82 9.38 -12.31
N MET A 394 -7.83 8.39 -13.19
CA MET A 394 -6.63 7.92 -13.88
C MET A 394 -6.82 8.06 -15.39
N TRP A 395 -5.75 8.25 -16.16
CA TRP A 395 -5.85 8.35 -17.62
C TRP A 395 -4.55 7.96 -18.31
N LEU A 396 -4.64 7.66 -19.60
CA LEU A 396 -3.46 7.42 -20.43
C LEU A 396 -2.91 8.75 -20.98
N ASN A 397 -1.64 9.03 -20.69
CA ASN A 397 -0.85 10.09 -21.31
C ASN A 397 0.11 9.43 -22.32
N VAL A 398 -0.01 9.80 -23.60
CA VAL A 398 0.82 9.23 -24.67
C VAL A 398 1.57 10.33 -25.40
N LYS A 399 2.90 10.29 -25.35
CA LYS A 399 3.77 11.25 -26.02
C LYS A 399 4.45 10.59 -27.21
N TRP A 400 4.20 11.11 -28.40
CA TRP A 400 4.71 10.56 -29.66
C TRP A 400 5.91 11.35 -30.16
N TYR A 401 6.98 10.67 -30.56
CA TYR A 401 8.20 11.31 -31.01
C TYR A 401 8.66 10.80 -32.38
N ASP A 402 9.34 11.67 -33.13
CA ASP A 402 10.07 11.29 -34.33
C ASP A 402 11.46 10.71 -34.00
N SER A 403 12.22 10.30 -35.02
CA SER A 403 13.56 9.71 -34.87
C SER A 403 14.63 10.71 -34.41
N ALA A 404 14.28 11.98 -34.26
CA ALA A 404 15.15 13.04 -33.76
C ALA A 404 14.68 13.54 -32.38
N GLU A 405 13.83 12.77 -31.68
CA GLU A 405 13.31 13.06 -30.35
C GLU A 405 12.42 14.31 -30.27
N ASN A 406 11.83 14.75 -31.40
CA ASN A 406 10.87 15.85 -31.39
C ASN A 406 9.48 15.34 -31.03
N LEU A 407 8.85 15.93 -30.01
CA LEU A 407 7.45 15.65 -29.65
C LEU A 407 6.50 16.08 -30.79
N LEU A 408 5.79 15.11 -31.37
CA LEU A 408 4.83 15.30 -32.46
C LEU A 408 3.40 15.50 -31.95
N ARG A 409 3.00 14.75 -30.92
CA ARG A 409 1.66 14.79 -30.30
C ARG A 409 1.73 14.33 -28.85
N GLU A 410 0.89 14.90 -28.01
CA GLU A 410 0.65 14.43 -26.64
C GLU A 410 -0.86 14.23 -26.44
N ASP A 411 -1.27 12.99 -26.24
CA ASP A 411 -2.64 12.60 -25.88
C ASP A 411 -2.74 12.61 -24.33
N GLY A 412 -3.86 13.05 -23.75
CA GLY A 412 -4.02 13.09 -22.29
C GLY A 412 -3.11 14.13 -21.58
N LYS A 413 -2.88 15.27 -22.21
CA LYS A 413 -1.97 16.32 -21.70
C LYS A 413 -2.44 16.95 -20.38
N TYR A 414 -1.57 16.97 -19.38
CA TYR A 414 -1.72 17.75 -18.15
C TYR A 414 -0.96 19.09 -18.28
N GLY A 415 -1.60 20.21 -17.97
CA GLY A 415 -0.96 21.52 -18.14
C GLY A 415 -1.80 22.70 -17.69
N ASP A 416 -1.33 23.89 -18.05
CA ASP A 416 -1.90 25.17 -17.62
C ASP A 416 -3.22 25.48 -18.36
N LEU A 417 -4.25 25.81 -17.59
CA LEU A 417 -5.54 26.32 -18.05
C LEU A 417 -5.76 27.71 -17.42
N ALA A 418 -6.04 28.70 -18.25
CA ALA A 418 -6.45 30.02 -17.77
C ALA A 418 -7.93 29.98 -17.38
N VAL A 419 -8.25 30.40 -16.15
CA VAL A 419 -9.61 30.34 -15.62
C VAL A 419 -9.99 31.63 -14.88
N VAL A 420 -11.28 31.87 -14.75
CA VAL A 420 -11.88 32.88 -13.89
C VAL A 420 -12.44 32.18 -12.66
N HIS A 421 -11.88 32.47 -11.48
CA HIS A 421 -12.39 31.96 -10.21
C HIS A 421 -12.81 33.11 -9.31
N LYS A 422 -14.10 33.17 -8.94
CA LYS A 422 -14.69 34.25 -8.13
C LYS A 422 -14.33 35.67 -8.63
N GLY A 423 -14.25 35.84 -9.95
CA GLY A 423 -13.94 37.11 -10.62
C GLY A 423 -12.45 37.43 -10.75
N GLU A 424 -11.55 36.54 -10.30
CA GLU A 424 -10.11 36.65 -10.48
C GLU A 424 -9.63 35.79 -11.65
N ASN A 425 -8.78 36.35 -12.52
CA ASN A 425 -8.10 35.57 -13.55
C ASN A 425 -6.89 34.87 -12.94
N ILE A 426 -6.90 33.54 -12.95
CA ILE A 426 -5.82 32.70 -12.43
C ILE A 426 -5.42 31.65 -13.46
N THR A 427 -4.30 30.98 -13.20
CA THR A 427 -3.88 29.79 -13.95
C THR A 427 -3.96 28.60 -13.02
N VAL A 428 -4.60 27.53 -13.50
CA VAL A 428 -4.67 26.23 -12.81
C VAL A 428 -3.99 25.17 -13.66
N ARG A 429 -3.46 24.11 -13.03
CA ARG A 429 -2.92 22.93 -13.74
C ARG A 429 -3.93 21.80 -13.69
N THR A 430 -4.34 21.29 -14.85
CA THR A 430 -5.36 20.25 -14.97
C THR A 430 -5.18 19.43 -16.25
N LEU A 431 -5.96 18.34 -16.39
CA LEU A 431 -6.10 17.61 -17.65
C LEU A 431 -6.79 18.53 -18.68
N LEU A 432 -6.12 18.82 -19.79
CA LEU A 432 -6.57 19.87 -20.71
C LEU A 432 -7.76 19.45 -21.57
N ASN A 433 -7.73 18.23 -22.12
CA ASN A 433 -8.75 17.72 -23.05
C ASN A 433 -9.40 16.41 -22.51
N PRO A 434 -10.07 16.44 -21.35
CA PRO A 434 -10.67 15.25 -20.76
C PRO A 434 -11.66 14.55 -21.72
N GLU A 435 -12.39 15.31 -22.53
CA GLU A 435 -13.40 14.82 -23.47
C GLU A 435 -12.87 13.95 -24.62
N THR A 436 -11.57 14.07 -24.96
CA THR A 436 -10.91 13.23 -25.97
C THR A 436 -9.90 12.26 -25.36
N THR A 437 -9.74 12.28 -24.04
CA THR A 437 -8.76 11.45 -23.34
C THR A 437 -9.45 10.18 -22.82
N ARG A 438 -8.75 9.04 -22.85
CA ARG A 438 -9.22 7.85 -22.12
C ARG A 438 -8.99 8.08 -20.63
N VAL A 439 -10.02 8.61 -19.97
CA VAL A 439 -10.07 8.80 -18.51
C VAL A 439 -10.88 7.67 -17.90
N TYR A 440 -10.40 7.10 -16.80
CA TYR A 440 -11.11 6.10 -16.02
C TYR A 440 -11.61 6.74 -14.72
N GLU A 441 -12.93 6.80 -14.56
CA GLU A 441 -13.62 7.48 -13.48
C GLU A 441 -15.07 6.98 -13.37
N ALA A 442 -15.75 7.36 -12.29
CA ALA A 442 -17.17 7.12 -12.10
C ALA A 442 -17.90 8.46 -11.95
N HIS A 443 -18.97 8.64 -12.70
CA HIS A 443 -19.76 9.87 -12.71
C HIS A 443 -21.07 9.66 -12.00
N MET A 444 -21.25 10.38 -10.89
CA MET A 444 -22.47 10.40 -10.11
C MET A 444 -23.42 11.47 -10.66
N GLY A 445 -24.72 11.27 -10.49
CA GLY A 445 -25.69 12.24 -10.98
C GLY A 445 -27.05 12.18 -10.32
N MET A 446 -27.91 13.07 -10.80
CA MET A 446 -29.27 13.27 -10.33
C MET A 446 -30.26 12.97 -11.46
N THR A 447 -31.28 12.17 -11.16
CA THR A 447 -32.38 11.91 -12.10
C THR A 447 -33.38 13.08 -12.16
N GLN A 448 -34.03 13.28 -13.31
CA GLN A 448 -35.10 14.28 -13.48
C GLN A 448 -36.21 14.12 -12.43
N GLN A 449 -36.60 12.89 -12.13
CA GLN A 449 -37.66 12.57 -11.18
C GLN A 449 -37.26 12.99 -9.77
N TRP A 450 -36.02 12.70 -9.37
CA TRP A 450 -35.49 13.12 -8.08
C TRP A 450 -35.38 14.64 -7.99
N ALA A 451 -34.88 15.30 -9.04
CA ALA A 451 -34.87 16.76 -9.10
C ALA A 451 -36.28 17.36 -8.92
N SER A 452 -37.30 16.80 -9.60
CA SER A 452 -38.69 17.23 -9.45
C SER A 452 -39.25 17.03 -8.03
N GLN A 453 -38.84 15.94 -7.36
CA GLN A 453 -39.18 15.70 -5.95
C GLN A 453 -38.49 16.72 -5.04
N LEU A 454 -37.21 17.01 -5.22
CA LEU A 454 -36.47 18.04 -4.47
C LEU A 454 -37.12 19.43 -4.63
N ARG A 455 -37.54 19.81 -5.84
CA ARG A 455 -38.32 21.03 -6.08
C ARG A 455 -39.60 21.08 -5.24
N SER A 456 -40.28 19.93 -5.10
CA SER A 456 -41.51 19.80 -4.32
C SER A 456 -41.25 19.83 -2.81
N LEU A 457 -40.04 19.44 -2.39
CA LEU A 457 -39.55 19.52 -1.00
C LEU A 457 -39.02 20.91 -0.62
N GLY A 458 -39.01 21.87 -1.56
CA GLY A 458 -38.70 23.27 -1.27
C GLY A 458 -37.28 23.72 -1.60
N TYR A 459 -36.49 22.89 -2.28
CA TYR A 459 -35.16 23.28 -2.77
C TYR A 459 -35.28 24.48 -3.73
N ALA A 460 -34.20 25.23 -3.95
CA ALA A 460 -34.18 26.40 -4.83
C ALA A 460 -34.08 26.00 -6.32
N ALA A 461 -34.61 26.82 -7.25
CA ALA A 461 -34.69 26.42 -8.67
C ALA A 461 -33.36 26.66 -9.37
N ASP A 462 -32.68 27.68 -8.88
CA ASP A 462 -31.37 28.20 -9.22
C ASP A 462 -30.24 27.53 -8.42
N LEU A 463 -30.51 26.43 -7.70
CA LEU A 463 -29.43 25.56 -7.20
C LEU A 463 -28.60 25.10 -8.40
N ALA A 464 -27.35 25.53 -8.45
CA ALA A 464 -26.40 25.17 -9.50
C ALA A 464 -26.11 23.68 -9.41
N LEU A 465 -26.06 22.99 -10.54
CA LEU A 465 -25.69 21.57 -10.63
C LEU A 465 -24.32 21.37 -11.30
N GLU A 466 -23.94 22.29 -12.19
CA GLU A 466 -22.68 22.27 -12.92
C GLU A 466 -22.13 23.69 -13.08
N TYR A 467 -20.81 23.80 -13.03
CA TYR A 467 -20.06 25.03 -13.28
C TYR A 467 -19.16 24.87 -14.51
N ASP A 468 -19.05 25.92 -15.29
CA ASP A 468 -18.11 26.00 -16.40
C ASP A 468 -16.67 26.00 -15.88
N ARG A 469 -15.88 25.02 -16.32
CA ARG A 469 -14.52 24.82 -15.81
C ARG A 469 -13.56 25.99 -16.05
N GLU A 470 -13.84 26.84 -17.04
CA GLU A 470 -13.02 28.00 -17.38
C GLU A 470 -13.50 29.29 -16.73
N THR A 471 -14.81 29.52 -16.67
CA THR A 471 -15.39 30.81 -16.26
C THR A 471 -16.01 30.78 -14.86
N GLY A 472 -16.27 29.58 -14.32
CA GLY A 472 -17.00 29.39 -13.08
C GLY A 472 -18.48 29.79 -13.17
N ALA A 473 -19.01 30.04 -14.37
CA ALA A 473 -20.41 30.34 -14.57
C ALA A 473 -21.28 29.10 -14.31
N VAL A 474 -22.46 29.28 -13.72
CA VAL A 474 -23.44 28.20 -13.59
C VAL A 474 -23.92 27.80 -14.98
N LEU A 475 -23.68 26.54 -15.37
CA LEU A 475 -24.12 25.99 -16.65
C LEU A 475 -25.54 25.43 -16.57
N HIS A 476 -25.81 24.69 -15.49
CA HIS A 476 -27.05 23.96 -15.31
C HIS A 476 -27.60 24.08 -13.89
N THR A 477 -28.92 24.00 -13.76
CA THR A 477 -29.63 24.19 -12.49
C THR A 477 -30.64 23.08 -12.19
N LEU A 478 -31.01 22.95 -10.90
CA LEU A 478 -32.03 22.00 -10.44
C LEU A 478 -33.38 22.21 -11.14
N GLY A 479 -33.76 23.46 -11.40
CA GLY A 479 -35.00 23.81 -12.09
C GLY A 479 -35.03 23.32 -13.54
N GLU A 480 -33.91 23.43 -14.25
CA GLU A 480 -33.77 22.94 -15.63
C GLU A 480 -33.87 21.42 -15.69
N LEU A 481 -33.14 20.71 -14.83
CA LEU A 481 -33.23 19.25 -14.73
C LEU A 481 -34.65 18.80 -14.40
N ALA A 482 -35.28 19.39 -13.38
CA ALA A 482 -36.65 19.04 -12.98
C ALA A 482 -37.67 19.26 -14.12
N SER A 483 -37.48 20.30 -14.94
CA SER A 483 -38.34 20.58 -16.10
C SER A 483 -38.10 19.63 -17.29
N GLY A 484 -37.05 18.81 -17.24
CA GLY A 484 -36.65 17.89 -18.31
C GLY A 484 -35.75 18.53 -19.38
N GLY A 485 -35.25 19.74 -19.15
CA GLY A 485 -34.40 20.46 -20.10
C GLY A 485 -33.06 19.79 -20.38
N LEU A 486 -32.57 18.96 -19.45
CA LEU A 486 -31.27 18.29 -19.51
C LEU A 486 -31.38 16.79 -19.86
N GLY A 487 -32.59 16.27 -20.08
CA GLY A 487 -32.83 14.84 -20.29
C GLY A 487 -33.16 14.08 -19.00
N PRO A 488 -32.99 12.74 -18.99
CA PRO A 488 -33.48 11.89 -17.89
C PRO A 488 -32.65 11.98 -16.60
N HIS A 489 -31.41 12.44 -16.69
CA HIS A 489 -30.50 12.67 -15.57
C HIS A 489 -29.42 13.67 -15.97
N HIS A 490 -28.66 14.16 -15.00
CA HIS A 490 -27.52 15.04 -15.19
C HIS A 490 -26.44 14.75 -14.15
N GLU A 491 -25.17 14.84 -14.56
CA GLU A 491 -24.00 14.67 -13.68
C GLU A 491 -23.90 15.86 -12.71
N THR A 492 -23.57 15.60 -11.44
CA THR A 492 -23.40 16.67 -10.45
C THR A 492 -22.43 16.22 -9.36
N PHE A 493 -21.75 17.17 -8.72
CA PHE A 493 -20.92 16.90 -7.54
C PHE A 493 -21.68 17.04 -6.20
N HIS A 494 -23.00 17.22 -6.22
CA HIS A 494 -23.83 17.24 -5.01
C HIS A 494 -23.95 15.83 -4.40
N PHE A 495 -22.88 15.42 -3.71
CA PHE A 495 -22.64 14.10 -3.14
C PHE A 495 -23.89 13.48 -2.48
N VAL A 496 -24.56 14.24 -1.61
CA VAL A 496 -25.72 13.74 -0.84
C VAL A 496 -27.03 13.76 -1.61
N LEU A 497 -27.08 14.44 -2.77
CA LEU A 497 -28.26 14.53 -3.62
C LEU A 497 -28.20 13.57 -4.83
N ASN A 498 -27.02 13.04 -5.17
CA ASN A 498 -26.85 12.11 -6.27
C ASN A 498 -27.59 10.77 -6.00
N ASN A 499 -28.38 10.31 -6.98
CA ASN A 499 -29.20 9.09 -6.90
C ASN A 499 -28.98 8.12 -8.07
N ILE A 500 -27.98 8.34 -8.91
CA ILE A 500 -27.63 7.45 -10.02
C ILE A 500 -26.14 7.48 -10.32
N VAL A 501 -25.59 6.36 -10.77
CA VAL A 501 -24.29 6.28 -11.44
C VAL A 501 -24.55 6.42 -12.93
N THR A 502 -24.11 7.52 -13.53
CA THR A 502 -24.37 7.87 -14.94
C THR A 502 -23.36 7.20 -15.88
N SER A 503 -22.11 7.07 -15.45
CA SER A 503 -21.08 6.25 -16.08
C SER A 503 -20.09 5.71 -15.05
N ASP A 504 -19.47 4.58 -15.35
CA ASP A 504 -18.38 3.98 -14.57
C ASP A 504 -17.58 3.08 -15.50
N ASN A 505 -16.42 3.56 -15.91
CA ASN A 505 -15.49 2.85 -16.78
C ASN A 505 -14.20 2.46 -16.03
N ARG A 506 -14.23 2.42 -14.69
CA ARG A 506 -13.09 1.96 -13.88
C ARG A 506 -12.91 0.46 -14.06
N ILE A 507 -11.65 0.01 -14.19
CA ILE A 507 -11.32 -1.35 -14.62
C ILE A 507 -11.70 -2.36 -13.53
N PRO A 508 -12.52 -3.40 -13.79
CA PRO A 508 -12.93 -4.40 -12.80
C PRO A 508 -11.77 -5.19 -12.17
N PRO A 509 -11.93 -5.77 -10.97
CA PRO A 509 -10.96 -6.75 -10.45
C PRO A 509 -11.06 -8.09 -11.17
N TYR A 510 -10.02 -8.92 -11.03
CA TYR A 510 -9.96 -10.26 -11.63
C TYR A 510 -11.24 -11.08 -11.41
N ARG A 511 -11.86 -11.43 -12.54
CA ARG A 511 -13.12 -12.19 -12.65
C ARG A 511 -14.24 -11.62 -11.77
N MET A 512 -14.43 -10.30 -11.81
CA MET A 512 -15.59 -9.66 -11.20
C MET A 512 -16.88 -10.27 -11.73
N ARG A 513 -17.60 -11.02 -10.89
CA ARG A 513 -18.80 -11.75 -11.27
C ARG A 513 -19.96 -10.80 -11.48
N HIS A 514 -20.53 -10.84 -12.69
CA HIS A 514 -21.65 -9.99 -13.10
C HIS A 514 -22.84 -10.06 -12.14
N ALA A 515 -23.27 -11.28 -11.78
CA ALA A 515 -24.42 -11.47 -10.92
C ALA A 515 -24.25 -10.86 -9.52
N ILE A 516 -23.05 -10.96 -8.93
CA ILE A 516 -22.73 -10.40 -7.62
C ILE A 516 -22.59 -8.88 -7.71
N ALA A 517 -21.86 -8.39 -8.72
CA ALA A 517 -21.74 -6.95 -8.98
C ALA A 517 -23.11 -6.29 -9.18
N LYS A 518 -24.02 -6.98 -9.88
CA LYS A 518 -25.41 -6.54 -10.06
C LYS A 518 -26.10 -6.47 -8.71
N GLN A 519 -26.19 -7.56 -7.96
CA GLN A 519 -26.83 -7.59 -6.63
C GLN A 519 -26.31 -6.49 -5.68
N ARG A 520 -25.02 -6.13 -5.80
CA ARG A 520 -24.35 -5.18 -4.91
C ARG A 520 -24.25 -3.75 -5.45
N ASN A 521 -24.96 -3.43 -6.53
CA ASN A 521 -24.93 -2.09 -7.15
C ASN A 521 -23.51 -1.62 -7.52
N ALA A 522 -22.67 -2.53 -8.03
CA ALA A 522 -21.26 -2.28 -8.33
C ALA A 522 -20.89 -2.53 -9.80
N LEU A 523 -21.87 -2.61 -10.72
CA LEU A 523 -21.63 -2.84 -12.14
C LEU A 523 -20.83 -1.69 -12.78
N PRO A 524 -19.99 -1.96 -13.80
CA PRO A 524 -19.60 -0.95 -14.78
C PRO A 524 -20.82 -0.33 -15.47
N VAL A 525 -20.69 0.91 -15.95
CA VAL A 525 -21.77 1.62 -16.66
C VAL A 525 -21.19 2.24 -17.94
N PRO A 526 -21.62 1.78 -19.15
CA PRO A 526 -22.60 0.72 -19.39
C PRO A 526 -22.16 -0.69 -18.93
N GLU A 527 -23.16 -1.52 -18.61
CA GLU A 527 -23.03 -2.91 -18.11
C GLU A 527 -22.31 -3.85 -19.09
N SER A 528 -22.25 -3.50 -20.37
CA SER A 528 -21.69 -4.36 -21.43
C SER A 528 -20.18 -4.22 -21.64
N GLN A 529 -19.49 -3.35 -20.89
CA GLN A 529 -18.04 -3.12 -21.04
C GLN A 529 -17.21 -4.31 -20.55
N PHE A 530 -15.89 -4.26 -20.81
CA PHE A 530 -14.89 -5.23 -20.34
C PHE A 530 -15.23 -6.67 -20.75
N ASP A 531 -15.59 -6.82 -22.02
CA ASP A 531 -15.83 -8.09 -22.74
C ASP A 531 -16.73 -9.09 -22.01
N LEU A 532 -17.70 -8.55 -21.25
CA LEU A 532 -18.71 -9.35 -20.55
C LEU A 532 -19.39 -10.36 -21.50
N ALA A 533 -19.70 -9.96 -22.73
CA ALA A 533 -20.34 -10.82 -23.71
C ALA A 533 -19.43 -11.97 -24.19
N GLU A 534 -18.14 -11.72 -24.36
CA GLU A 534 -17.14 -12.72 -24.76
C GLU A 534 -16.92 -13.73 -23.63
N ASN A 535 -17.01 -13.26 -22.39
CA ASN A 535 -17.01 -14.05 -21.17
C ASN A 535 -18.37 -14.70 -20.85
N GLY A 536 -19.25 -14.85 -21.84
CA GLY A 536 -20.53 -15.55 -21.73
C GLY A 536 -21.54 -14.88 -20.77
N GLY A 537 -21.33 -13.61 -20.41
CA GLY A 537 -22.14 -12.87 -19.47
C GLY A 537 -21.88 -13.19 -18.00
N VAL A 538 -20.75 -13.82 -17.66
CA VAL A 538 -20.49 -14.33 -16.31
C VAL A 538 -19.59 -13.41 -15.48
N PHE A 539 -18.49 -12.96 -16.05
CA PHE A 539 -17.53 -12.07 -15.39
C PHE A 539 -16.99 -11.03 -16.36
N TYR A 540 -16.42 -9.96 -15.80
CA TYR A 540 -15.72 -8.92 -16.54
C TYR A 540 -14.22 -9.20 -16.63
N ASP A 541 -13.61 -8.69 -17.69
CA ASP A 541 -12.15 -8.61 -17.77
C ASP A 541 -11.60 -7.60 -16.76
N HIS A 542 -10.37 -7.86 -16.34
CA HIS A 542 -9.65 -7.08 -15.33
C HIS A 542 -8.61 -6.16 -15.96
N TYR A 543 -8.76 -5.91 -17.25
CA TYR A 543 -7.94 -5.01 -18.02
C TYR A 543 -8.81 -4.21 -18.97
N ASP A 544 -8.24 -3.13 -19.51
CA ASP A 544 -8.80 -2.36 -20.61
C ASP A 544 -7.75 -2.29 -21.72
N GLU A 545 -8.20 -2.45 -22.96
CA GLU A 545 -7.36 -2.34 -24.16
C GLU A 545 -7.78 -1.10 -24.95
N VAL A 546 -6.81 -0.23 -25.24
CA VAL A 546 -7.04 1.08 -25.82
C VAL A 546 -6.17 1.26 -27.05
N ASP A 547 -6.83 1.42 -28.20
CA ASP A 547 -6.15 1.65 -29.46
C ASP A 547 -5.77 3.11 -29.69
N PHE A 548 -4.52 3.33 -30.07
CA PHE A 548 -4.02 4.60 -30.54
C PHE A 548 -3.53 4.52 -31.98
N THR A 549 -3.73 5.60 -32.73
CA THR A 549 -3.13 5.77 -34.06
C THR A 549 -1.90 6.69 -33.97
N PRO A 550 -0.68 6.19 -34.26
CA PRO A 550 0.52 7.02 -34.27
C PRO A 550 0.39 8.22 -35.24
N PRO A 551 0.82 9.43 -34.86
CA PRO A 551 0.85 10.55 -35.80
C PRO A 551 1.90 10.32 -36.90
N PRO A 552 1.72 10.88 -38.12
CA PRO A 552 2.68 10.71 -39.20
C PRO A 552 4.11 11.11 -38.80
N GLY A 553 5.06 10.20 -39.00
CA GLY A 553 6.47 10.43 -38.66
C GLY A 553 6.87 9.95 -37.26
N ALA A 554 5.92 9.49 -36.42
CA ALA A 554 6.24 8.90 -35.13
C ALA A 554 7.05 7.59 -35.31
N THR A 555 8.10 7.45 -34.52
CA THR A 555 8.95 6.25 -34.47
C THR A 555 8.97 5.56 -33.11
N HIS A 556 8.59 6.29 -32.05
CA HIS A 556 8.39 5.74 -30.73
C HIS A 556 7.39 6.60 -29.93
N ALA A 557 6.92 6.08 -28.80
CA ALA A 557 6.08 6.83 -27.87
C ALA A 557 6.31 6.41 -26.41
N ASP A 558 6.22 7.38 -25.50
CA ASP A 558 6.11 7.14 -24.06
C ASP A 558 4.62 7.01 -23.70
N VAL A 559 4.25 5.91 -23.04
CA VAL A 559 2.88 5.63 -22.60
C VAL A 559 2.87 5.56 -21.08
N ASN A 560 2.16 6.49 -20.43
CA ASN A 560 2.04 6.55 -18.98
C ASN A 560 0.58 6.44 -18.54
N LEU A 561 0.33 5.61 -17.53
CA LEU A 561 -0.93 5.63 -16.77
C LEU A 561 -0.76 6.65 -15.65
N MET A 562 -1.47 7.76 -15.75
CA MET A 562 -1.42 8.86 -14.80
C MET A 562 -2.51 8.69 -13.74
N TYR A 563 -2.24 9.11 -12.51
CA TYR A 563 -3.22 9.19 -11.43
C TYR A 563 -3.26 10.58 -10.82
N GLN A 564 -4.46 11.14 -10.66
CA GLN A 564 -4.69 12.39 -9.94
C GLN A 564 -5.62 12.16 -8.73
N PRO A 565 -5.23 12.60 -7.52
CA PRO A 565 -6.01 12.35 -6.32
C PRO A 565 -7.21 13.29 -6.19
N THR A 566 -7.23 14.46 -6.84
CA THR A 566 -8.38 15.36 -6.91
C THR A 566 -8.34 16.25 -8.15
N SER A 567 -9.47 16.42 -8.84
CA SER A 567 -9.59 17.19 -10.08
C SER A 567 -9.80 18.69 -9.83
N TRP A 568 -9.48 19.53 -10.83
CA TRP A 568 -9.80 20.96 -10.78
C TRP A 568 -11.31 21.18 -10.67
N GLU A 569 -12.08 20.41 -11.43
CA GLU A 569 -13.53 20.53 -11.51
C GLU A 569 -14.18 20.32 -10.12
N TYR A 570 -13.68 19.37 -9.33
CA TYR A 570 -14.16 19.14 -7.98
C TYR A 570 -13.74 20.25 -7.00
N ILE A 571 -12.49 20.72 -7.07
CA ILE A 571 -12.02 21.83 -6.24
C ILE A 571 -12.79 23.13 -6.54
N GLN A 572 -13.06 23.41 -7.81
CA GLN A 572 -13.89 24.54 -8.23
C GLN A 572 -15.30 24.42 -7.67
N PHE A 573 -15.92 23.24 -7.76
CA PHE A 573 -17.23 22.97 -7.19
C PHE A 573 -17.27 23.23 -5.69
N LEU A 574 -16.35 22.65 -4.90
CA LEU A 574 -16.31 22.82 -3.44
C LEU A 574 -16.22 24.30 -3.02
N ALA A 575 -15.46 25.11 -3.77
CA ALA A 575 -15.29 26.53 -3.50
C ALA A 575 -16.47 27.41 -3.95
N LEU A 576 -17.16 27.05 -5.04
CA LEU A 576 -18.30 27.81 -5.58
C LEU A 576 -19.64 27.40 -4.96
N ALA A 577 -19.83 26.11 -4.63
CA ALA A 577 -21.07 25.58 -4.08
C ALA A 577 -21.24 25.84 -2.59
N ASN A 578 -20.15 26.01 -1.83
CA ASN A 578 -20.21 26.43 -0.43
C ASN A 578 -20.68 27.89 -0.34
N ASP A 579 -21.91 28.11 0.12
CA ASP A 579 -22.56 29.42 0.14
C ASP A 579 -22.22 30.25 1.39
N GLY A 580 -21.45 29.69 2.33
CA GLY A 580 -21.09 30.34 3.59
C GLY A 580 -22.20 30.38 4.64
N GLY A 581 -23.33 29.70 4.41
CA GLY A 581 -24.51 29.72 5.27
C GLY A 581 -24.31 29.05 6.63
N ASN A 582 -23.44 28.03 6.70
CA ASN A 582 -23.02 27.43 7.96
C ASN A 582 -21.83 28.23 8.56
N ALA A 583 -21.98 28.78 9.76
CA ALA A 583 -20.94 29.61 10.38
C ALA A 583 -19.65 28.84 10.74
N PHE A 584 -19.75 27.52 10.99
CA PHE A 584 -18.60 26.67 11.25
C PHE A 584 -17.90 26.29 9.93
N LEU A 585 -18.65 25.87 8.92
CA LEU A 585 -18.11 25.29 7.67
C LEU A 585 -17.99 26.27 6.49
N GLY A 586 -18.51 27.49 6.64
CA GLY A 586 -18.72 28.43 5.53
C GLY A 586 -17.47 28.96 4.83
N ALA A 587 -16.28 28.67 5.37
CA ALA A 587 -15.00 29.01 4.75
C ALA A 587 -14.28 27.80 4.13
N GLU A 588 -14.73 26.57 4.37
CA GLU A 588 -13.95 25.37 4.06
C GLU A 588 -13.73 25.18 2.55
N GLY A 589 -14.65 25.64 1.70
CA GLY A 589 -14.46 25.64 0.25
C GLY A 589 -13.29 26.52 -0.19
N ASP A 590 -13.19 27.74 0.36
CA ASP A 590 -12.11 28.68 0.07
C ASP A 590 -10.78 28.24 0.69
N VAL A 591 -10.82 27.68 1.91
CA VAL A 591 -9.64 27.11 2.59
C VAL A 591 -9.06 25.95 1.77
N MET A 592 -9.92 25.05 1.29
CA MET A 592 -9.49 23.92 0.45
C MET A 592 -8.92 24.40 -0.89
N PHE A 593 -9.54 25.39 -1.54
CA PHE A 593 -9.01 25.96 -2.77
C PHE A 593 -7.64 26.64 -2.58
N ASP A 594 -7.45 27.43 -1.51
CA ASP A 594 -6.15 28.03 -1.22
C ASP A 594 -5.08 26.97 -0.93
N ALA A 595 -5.41 25.95 -0.14
CA ALA A 595 -4.50 24.86 0.14
C ALA A 595 -4.16 24.08 -1.14
N TRP A 596 -5.16 23.79 -1.98
CA TRP A 596 -4.94 23.10 -3.26
C TRP A 596 -3.96 23.85 -4.17
N ARG A 597 -4.09 25.18 -4.24
CA ARG A 597 -3.23 26.03 -5.08
C ARG A 597 -1.79 26.14 -4.57
N ASN A 598 -1.57 26.06 -3.26
CA ASN A 598 -0.31 26.48 -2.63
C ASN A 598 0.42 25.37 -1.86
N ALA A 599 -0.23 24.26 -1.54
CA ALA A 599 0.39 23.15 -0.84
C ALA A 599 1.32 22.38 -1.79
N ALA A 600 2.60 22.32 -1.41
CA ALA A 600 3.67 21.69 -2.16
C ALA A 600 4.21 20.50 -1.36
N LEU A 601 4.55 19.41 -2.06
CA LEU A 601 5.35 18.33 -1.46
C LEU A 601 6.75 18.86 -1.06
N PRO A 602 7.41 18.27 -0.04
CA PRO A 602 8.72 18.71 0.42
C PRO A 602 9.88 18.51 -0.57
N ASP A 603 9.70 17.73 -1.64
CA ASP A 603 10.71 17.45 -2.64
C ASP A 603 10.87 18.60 -3.67
N ALA A 604 12.03 18.66 -4.33
CA ALA A 604 12.45 19.79 -5.17
C ALA A 604 11.61 20.01 -6.46
N ASN A 605 10.62 19.14 -6.72
CA ASN A 605 9.72 19.17 -7.88
C ASN A 605 8.24 19.29 -7.44
N SER A 606 7.98 20.20 -6.50
CA SER A 606 6.71 20.40 -5.79
C SER A 606 5.42 20.20 -6.60
N SER A 607 4.67 19.13 -6.30
CA SER A 607 3.29 18.93 -6.78
C SER A 607 2.33 19.88 -6.06
N VAL A 608 2.03 21.03 -6.68
CA VAL A 608 0.90 21.89 -6.30
C VAL A 608 -0.34 21.48 -7.10
N MET A 609 -1.55 21.85 -6.68
CA MET A 609 -2.76 21.58 -7.47
C MET A 609 -3.00 20.08 -7.75
N ALA A 610 -2.50 19.21 -6.85
CA ALA A 610 -2.56 17.76 -7.00
C ALA A 610 -2.04 17.28 -8.36
N GLU A 611 -0.82 17.68 -8.75
CA GLU A 611 -0.20 17.22 -10.00
C GLU A 611 -0.13 15.69 -10.03
N PRO A 612 -0.51 15.06 -11.14
CA PRO A 612 -0.63 13.62 -11.23
C PRO A 612 0.71 12.91 -11.18
N VAL A 613 0.67 11.64 -10.77
CA VAL A 613 1.82 10.75 -10.71
C VAL A 613 1.68 9.61 -11.71
N VAL A 614 2.80 9.08 -12.18
CA VAL A 614 2.82 7.90 -13.05
C VAL A 614 2.62 6.66 -12.19
N MET A 615 1.55 5.91 -12.46
CA MET A 615 1.30 4.59 -11.88
C MET A 615 2.11 3.52 -12.58
N ALA A 616 2.07 3.52 -13.91
CA ALA A 616 2.75 2.53 -14.74
C ALA A 616 3.19 3.20 -16.05
N ALA A 617 4.26 2.71 -16.64
CA ALA A 617 4.83 3.24 -17.87
C ALA A 617 5.22 2.08 -18.81
N ALA A 618 5.08 2.32 -20.10
CA ALA A 618 5.54 1.45 -21.17
C ALA A 618 5.95 2.30 -22.38
N ASN A 619 6.69 1.70 -23.31
CA ASN A 619 7.16 2.39 -24.51
C ASN A 619 6.73 1.64 -25.77
N TRP A 620 6.33 2.38 -26.79
CA TRP A 620 6.14 1.85 -28.14
C TRP A 620 7.35 2.17 -29.02
N GLY A 621 7.76 1.24 -29.89
CA GLY A 621 8.84 1.46 -30.88
C GLY A 621 10.25 1.44 -30.30
N ALA A 622 11.21 2.00 -31.04
CA ALA A 622 12.62 2.07 -30.64
C ALA A 622 12.89 3.31 -29.79
N ALA A 623 12.18 3.44 -28.66
CA ALA A 623 12.45 4.49 -27.68
C ALA A 623 13.91 4.41 -27.18
N PRO A 624 14.53 5.54 -26.81
CA PRO A 624 15.79 5.51 -26.06
C PRO A 624 15.66 4.57 -24.85
N PRO A 625 16.73 3.85 -24.46
CA PRO A 625 16.67 3.02 -23.26
C PRO A 625 16.21 3.86 -22.06
N SER A 626 15.19 3.38 -21.35
CA SER A 626 14.79 3.97 -20.07
C SER A 626 15.93 3.78 -19.05
N CYS A 627 16.05 4.75 -18.13
CA CYS A 627 17.06 4.88 -17.05
C CYS A 627 18.18 3.82 -17.05
N GLU A 628 19.39 4.19 -17.50
CA GLU A 628 20.55 3.29 -17.54
C GLU A 628 21.28 3.14 -16.19
N ALA A 629 20.79 3.75 -15.10
CA ALA A 629 21.44 3.68 -13.80
C ALA A 629 21.42 2.24 -13.25
N VAL A 630 22.61 1.66 -13.08
CA VAL A 630 22.78 0.29 -12.59
C VAL A 630 22.45 0.22 -11.10
N PRO A 631 21.58 -0.70 -10.64
CA PRO A 631 21.35 -0.92 -9.22
C PRO A 631 22.63 -1.31 -8.48
N PRO A 632 22.91 -0.72 -7.29
CA PRO A 632 24.01 -1.16 -6.46
C PRO A 632 23.75 -2.56 -5.86
N VAL A 633 24.80 -3.15 -5.28
CA VAL A 633 24.70 -4.34 -4.44
C VAL A 633 24.99 -3.92 -3.01
N LEU A 634 24.07 -4.22 -2.08
CA LEU A 634 24.28 -3.99 -0.66
C LEU A 634 25.04 -5.20 -0.10
N ASP A 635 26.34 -5.03 0.13
CA ASP A 635 27.25 -6.12 0.49
C ASP A 635 27.03 -6.62 1.92
N LEU A 636 26.71 -5.72 2.86
CA LEU A 636 26.61 -6.06 4.28
C LEU A 636 25.70 -5.12 5.08
N ALA A 637 24.99 -5.70 6.07
CA ALA A 637 24.37 -4.99 7.19
C ALA A 637 24.80 -5.66 8.51
N VAL A 638 25.37 -4.90 9.47
CA VAL A 638 25.83 -5.42 10.78
C VAL A 638 25.22 -4.62 11.92
N GLY A 639 24.61 -5.32 12.88
CA GLY A 639 24.04 -4.70 14.08
C GLY A 639 25.09 -4.36 15.14
N GLY A 640 25.12 -3.10 15.57
CA GLY A 640 25.84 -2.59 16.74
C GLY A 640 24.89 -2.31 17.92
N ASP A 641 25.35 -1.52 18.91
CA ASP A 641 24.47 -1.05 19.99
C ASP A 641 23.64 0.14 19.50
N LYS A 642 22.35 -0.09 19.29
CA LYS A 642 21.39 0.91 18.77
C LYS A 642 21.79 1.49 17.42
N GLU A 643 22.49 0.70 16.61
CA GLU A 643 22.94 1.09 15.28
C GLU A 643 23.04 -0.10 14.34
N VAL A 644 22.94 0.14 13.03
CA VAL A 644 23.31 -0.79 11.97
C VAL A 644 24.34 -0.12 11.08
N THR A 645 25.45 -0.81 10.82
CA THR A 645 26.43 -0.40 9.82
C THR A 645 26.16 -1.11 8.51
N LEU A 646 25.94 -0.35 7.45
CA LEU A 646 25.83 -0.80 6.07
C LEU A 646 27.17 -0.64 5.35
N ALA A 647 27.50 -1.55 4.45
CA ALA A 647 28.64 -1.43 3.55
C ALA A 647 28.30 -1.88 2.13
N TRP A 648 28.84 -1.17 1.14
CA TRP A 648 28.69 -1.49 -0.28
C TRP A 648 29.88 -0.97 -1.09
N SER A 649 30.15 -1.59 -2.24
CA SER A 649 31.10 -1.07 -3.22
C SER A 649 30.49 0.04 -4.07
N ALA A 650 31.19 1.17 -4.22
CA ALA A 650 30.78 2.21 -5.17
C ALA A 650 30.80 1.68 -6.61
N LEU A 651 29.78 2.02 -7.39
CA LEU A 651 29.67 1.67 -8.79
C LEU A 651 30.78 2.37 -9.60
N ALA A 652 31.31 1.66 -10.60
CA ALA A 652 32.30 2.21 -11.53
C ALA A 652 31.65 3.10 -12.60
N ASP A 653 30.71 3.95 -12.18
CA ASP A 653 29.98 4.89 -13.03
C ASP A 653 30.14 6.32 -12.48
N SER A 654 30.75 7.18 -13.27
CA SER A 654 30.99 8.59 -12.90
C SER A 654 29.73 9.47 -12.93
N ALA A 655 28.61 8.98 -13.47
CA ALA A 655 27.34 9.69 -13.46
C ALA A 655 26.62 9.61 -12.10
N VAL A 656 26.99 8.65 -11.25
CA VAL A 656 26.42 8.51 -9.90
C VAL A 656 26.85 9.69 -9.03
N THR A 657 25.87 10.32 -8.39
CA THR A 657 26.02 11.52 -7.54
C THR A 657 25.75 11.24 -6.07
N ALA A 658 24.93 10.25 -5.76
CA ALA A 658 24.64 9.76 -4.42
C ALA A 658 24.07 8.34 -4.44
N TYR A 659 23.98 7.73 -3.26
CA TYR A 659 23.22 6.51 -3.01
C TYR A 659 22.06 6.81 -2.07
N GLY A 660 20.83 6.52 -2.48
CA GLY A 660 19.66 6.58 -1.60
C GLY A 660 19.61 5.35 -0.71
N ILE A 661 19.40 5.54 0.60
CA ILE A 661 19.30 4.48 1.60
C ILE A 661 17.86 4.41 2.11
N TYR A 662 17.28 3.21 2.07
CA TYR A 662 15.90 2.97 2.42
C TYR A 662 15.76 1.77 3.34
N TYR A 663 14.80 1.80 4.27
CA TYR A 663 14.27 0.58 4.85
C TYR A 663 13.37 -0.13 3.84
N ASP A 664 13.42 -1.46 3.81
CA ASP A 664 12.37 -2.28 3.18
C ASP A 664 11.22 -2.49 4.17
N GLN A 665 10.00 -2.18 3.71
CA GLN A 665 8.74 -2.39 4.40
C GLN A 665 7.86 -3.36 3.62
N SER A 666 8.38 -4.58 3.38
CA SER A 666 7.67 -5.63 2.63
C SER A 666 7.30 -5.20 1.20
N GLY A 667 8.30 -4.76 0.45
CA GLY A 667 8.12 -4.29 -0.92
C GLY A 667 7.54 -2.88 -0.97
N LYS A 668 7.79 -2.07 0.06
CA LYS A 668 7.72 -0.61 0.02
C LYS A 668 8.98 0.00 0.62
N SER A 669 9.35 1.20 0.20
CA SER A 669 10.51 1.92 0.72
C SER A 669 10.13 2.92 1.80
N GLN A 670 11.01 3.08 2.79
CA GLN A 670 11.01 4.24 3.67
C GLN A 670 12.40 4.86 3.62
N TRP A 671 12.48 6.11 3.18
CA TRP A 671 13.75 6.83 3.08
C TRP A 671 14.42 6.98 4.45
N VAL A 672 15.74 6.77 4.48
CA VAL A 672 16.59 6.91 5.68
C VAL A 672 17.56 8.07 5.51
N ALA A 673 18.35 8.06 4.43
CA ALA A 673 19.38 9.06 4.15
C ALA A 673 19.91 8.96 2.71
N ASP A 674 20.56 10.02 2.23
CA ASP A 674 21.44 9.95 1.05
C ASP A 674 22.92 9.86 1.47
N SER A 675 23.69 9.03 0.78
CA SER A 675 25.14 8.88 0.96
C SER A 675 25.90 9.40 -0.26
N GLY A 676 26.75 10.40 -0.05
CA GLY A 676 27.63 10.97 -1.08
C GLY A 676 28.93 10.19 -1.31
N CYS A 677 29.00 8.91 -0.96
CA CYS A 677 30.18 8.09 -1.18
C CYS A 677 30.24 7.62 -2.64
N LEU A 678 31.24 8.06 -3.42
CA LEU A 678 31.30 7.83 -4.88
C LEU A 678 32.50 7.00 -5.35
N SER A 679 33.29 6.42 -4.45
CA SER A 679 34.46 5.62 -4.83
C SER A 679 34.91 4.65 -3.73
N GLY A 680 35.34 3.46 -4.13
CA GLY A 680 35.88 2.45 -3.20
C GLY A 680 34.80 1.79 -2.36
N GLU A 681 35.18 1.37 -1.14
CA GLU A 681 34.26 0.81 -0.15
C GLU A 681 33.49 1.94 0.54
N CYS A 682 32.18 1.93 0.39
CA CYS A 682 31.26 2.86 1.03
C CYS A 682 30.66 2.24 2.29
N SER A 683 30.36 3.10 3.27
CA SER A 683 29.65 2.70 4.48
C SER A 683 28.71 3.78 4.98
N PHE A 684 27.66 3.34 5.69
CA PHE A 684 26.71 4.20 6.37
C PHE A 684 26.37 3.60 7.73
N ILE A 685 26.26 4.44 8.77
CA ILE A 685 25.82 4.00 10.09
C ILE A 685 24.46 4.62 10.35
N ASP A 686 23.43 3.79 10.38
CA ASP A 686 22.13 4.16 10.88
C ASP A 686 22.14 4.02 12.41
N SER A 687 21.78 5.08 13.14
CA SER A 687 21.95 5.17 14.59
C SER A 687 20.68 5.61 15.30
N GLY A 688 20.57 5.36 16.60
CA GLY A 688 19.35 5.63 17.36
C GLY A 688 18.29 4.53 17.24
N LEU A 689 18.70 3.37 16.74
CA LEU A 689 17.85 2.19 16.56
C LEU A 689 17.54 1.50 17.89
N THR A 690 16.55 0.62 17.87
CA THR A 690 16.17 -0.18 19.02
C THR A 690 16.83 -1.55 18.97
N ASN A 691 17.53 -1.89 20.05
CA ASN A 691 18.12 -3.22 20.21
C ASN A 691 17.07 -4.32 20.28
N GLY A 692 17.36 -5.45 19.63
CA GLY A 692 16.48 -6.61 19.53
C GLY A 692 15.40 -6.50 18.45
N GLN A 693 15.42 -5.42 17.67
CA GLN A 693 14.52 -5.22 16.52
C GLN A 693 15.31 -5.35 15.21
N GLU A 694 14.77 -6.10 14.26
CA GLU A 694 15.37 -6.27 12.94
C GLU A 694 15.06 -5.05 12.05
N TYR A 695 16.07 -4.62 11.29
CA TYR A 695 15.99 -3.56 10.29
C TYR A 695 16.55 -4.10 8.98
N CYS A 696 15.78 -3.98 7.91
CA CYS A 696 16.14 -4.44 6.57
C CYS A 696 16.32 -3.23 5.66
N TYR A 697 17.40 -3.21 4.89
CA TYR A 697 17.81 -2.06 4.07
C TYR A 697 17.94 -2.43 2.60
N MET A 698 17.74 -1.44 1.74
CA MET A 698 18.03 -1.47 0.32
C MET A 698 18.61 -0.13 -0.14
N LEU A 699 19.31 -0.15 -1.26
CA LEU A 699 20.04 0.99 -1.82
C LEU A 699 19.60 1.27 -3.27
N THR A 700 19.64 2.53 -3.68
CA THR A 700 19.58 2.94 -5.09
C THR A 700 20.83 3.74 -5.43
N ALA A 701 21.17 3.84 -6.72
CA ALA A 701 22.14 4.79 -7.25
C ALA A 701 21.40 5.96 -7.92
N GLN A 702 21.77 7.19 -7.56
CA GLN A 702 21.18 8.41 -8.11
C GLN A 702 22.14 9.08 -9.10
N THR A 703 21.68 9.37 -10.32
CA THR A 703 22.40 10.20 -11.31
C THR A 703 21.71 11.55 -11.46
N ALA A 704 22.23 12.41 -12.35
CA ALA A 704 21.54 13.67 -12.67
C ALA A 704 20.25 13.46 -13.49
N GLU A 705 20.12 12.29 -14.11
CA GLU A 705 19.05 11.95 -15.06
C GLU A 705 17.97 11.05 -14.45
N CYS A 706 18.32 10.14 -13.54
CA CYS A 706 17.36 9.23 -12.89
C CYS A 706 17.92 8.56 -11.62
N GLU A 707 17.07 7.78 -10.96
CA GLU A 707 17.42 6.87 -9.87
C GLU A 707 17.28 5.41 -10.35
N SER A 708 18.24 4.55 -9.99
CA SER A 708 18.23 3.13 -10.36
C SER A 708 17.11 2.36 -9.67
N ALA A 709 16.85 1.12 -10.11
CA ALA A 709 16.12 0.17 -9.28
C ALA A 709 16.87 -0.13 -7.96
N PHE A 710 16.15 -0.69 -6.98
CA PHE A 710 16.71 -1.05 -5.68
C PHE A 710 17.71 -2.23 -5.77
N SER A 711 18.66 -2.24 -4.83
CA SER A 711 19.58 -3.36 -4.57
C SER A 711 18.86 -4.60 -4.02
N ASN A 712 19.63 -5.64 -3.72
CA ASN A 712 19.21 -6.68 -2.78
C ASN A 712 18.90 -6.09 -1.39
N ILE A 713 18.08 -6.81 -0.62
CA ILE A 713 17.79 -6.48 0.78
C ILE A 713 18.87 -7.11 1.69
N ALA A 714 19.36 -6.36 2.67
CA ALA A 714 20.18 -6.89 3.75
C ALA A 714 19.62 -6.45 5.11
N CYS A 715 19.49 -7.39 6.06
CA CYS A 715 18.89 -7.16 7.36
C CYS A 715 19.90 -7.31 8.50
N ALA A 716 19.72 -6.53 9.57
CA ALA A 716 20.47 -6.67 10.80
C ALA A 716 19.61 -6.32 12.03
N THR A 717 19.91 -6.95 13.15
CA THR A 717 19.28 -6.65 14.45
C THR A 717 20.32 -6.03 15.38
N PRO A 718 20.23 -4.73 15.73
CA PRO A 718 21.07 -4.10 16.74
C PRO A 718 20.96 -4.83 18.09
N GLN A 719 22.05 -4.92 18.84
CA GLN A 719 22.08 -5.61 20.13
C GLN A 719 22.85 -4.79 21.16
N PRO A 720 22.47 -4.84 22.45
CA PRO A 720 23.22 -4.17 23.50
C PRO A 720 24.68 -4.66 23.54
N PRO A 721 25.63 -3.85 24.05
CA PRO A 721 27.01 -4.26 24.16
C PRO A 721 27.13 -5.54 24.99
N GLY A 722 27.77 -6.57 24.44
CA GLY A 722 27.93 -7.88 25.09
C GLY A 722 26.75 -8.85 24.95
N GLN A 723 25.75 -8.55 24.09
CA GLN A 723 24.70 -9.50 23.68
C GLN A 723 24.72 -9.82 22.17
N GLN A 724 25.76 -9.40 21.45
CA GLN A 724 25.99 -9.81 20.06
C GLN A 724 26.38 -11.30 20.03
N GLN A 725 25.44 -12.17 19.72
CA GLN A 725 25.72 -13.58 19.41
C GLN A 725 26.44 -13.64 18.05
N ALA A 726 27.76 -13.79 18.06
CA ALA A 726 28.59 -13.80 16.85
C ALA A 726 29.28 -15.16 16.68
N ALA A 727 29.06 -15.80 15.53
CA ALA A 727 29.72 -17.02 15.10
C ALA A 727 31.00 -16.67 14.34
N GLY A 728 32.14 -17.12 14.85
CA GLY A 728 33.46 -16.95 14.24
C GLY A 728 34.14 -18.26 13.93
N VAL A 729 34.88 -18.33 12.83
CA VAL A 729 35.79 -19.47 12.57
C VAL A 729 37.09 -19.22 13.34
N SER A 730 37.12 -19.66 14.60
CA SER A 730 38.23 -19.47 15.54
C SER A 730 39.55 -20.11 15.11
N SER A 731 39.48 -21.18 14.30
CA SER A 731 40.65 -21.78 13.66
C SER A 731 40.27 -22.40 12.32
N LEU A 732 41.22 -22.34 11.38
CA LEU A 732 41.10 -22.99 10.08
C LEU A 732 42.36 -23.81 9.84
N GLU A 733 42.19 -25.10 9.56
CA GLU A 733 43.26 -26.05 9.28
C GLU A 733 43.03 -26.73 7.94
N THR A 734 44.10 -27.23 7.31
CA THR A 734 43.98 -28.01 6.08
C THR A 734 44.72 -29.35 6.17
N GLY A 735 44.20 -30.34 5.47
CA GLY A 735 44.71 -31.71 5.49
C GLY A 735 44.03 -32.61 4.47
N LYS A 736 44.28 -33.92 4.60
CA LYS A 736 43.66 -34.95 3.76
C LYS A 736 43.41 -36.24 4.52
N TRP A 737 42.37 -36.98 4.12
CA TRP A 737 42.12 -38.33 4.61
C TRP A 737 43.04 -39.34 3.91
N VAL A 738 44.00 -39.89 4.64
CA VAL A 738 44.92 -40.91 4.14
C VAL A 738 44.41 -42.29 4.52
N ARG A 739 44.19 -43.15 3.53
CA ARG A 739 43.80 -44.54 3.74
C ARG A 739 45.02 -45.39 4.13
N GLN A 740 45.07 -45.88 5.36
CA GLN A 740 46.09 -46.81 5.85
C GLN A 740 45.61 -48.26 5.76
N GLY A 741 46.49 -49.18 5.34
CA GLY A 741 46.19 -50.61 5.23
C GLY A 741 45.65 -51.06 3.86
N LYS A 742 45.41 -52.37 3.70
CA LYS A 742 44.92 -52.99 2.46
C LYS A 742 43.60 -53.74 2.68
N GLY A 743 42.68 -53.64 1.72
CA GLY A 743 41.41 -54.38 1.73
C GLY A 743 40.39 -53.84 2.74
N LYS A 744 39.56 -54.75 3.29
CA LYS A 744 38.43 -54.45 4.18
C LYS A 744 38.80 -53.97 5.60
N HIS A 745 40.09 -53.97 5.94
CA HIS A 745 40.63 -53.50 7.22
C HIS A 745 41.36 -52.16 7.09
N ALA A 746 41.23 -51.50 5.94
CA ALA A 746 41.85 -50.20 5.75
C ALA A 746 41.08 -49.13 6.55
N THR A 747 41.80 -48.36 7.34
CA THR A 747 41.29 -47.20 8.08
C THR A 747 41.61 -45.92 7.31
N THR A 748 40.79 -44.89 7.44
CA THR A 748 41.08 -43.54 6.97
C THR A 748 41.47 -42.69 8.16
N GLU A 749 42.65 -42.08 8.07
CA GLU A 749 43.18 -41.20 9.11
C GLU A 749 43.34 -39.79 8.56
N TRP A 750 42.95 -38.80 9.36
CA TRP A 750 43.14 -37.40 9.04
C TRP A 750 44.62 -37.05 9.20
N VAL A 751 45.22 -36.50 8.15
CA VAL A 751 46.60 -36.01 8.18
C VAL A 751 46.60 -34.52 7.88
N LEU A 752 47.04 -33.74 8.86
CA LEU A 752 47.22 -32.29 8.73
C LEU A 752 48.42 -32.02 7.81
N THR A 753 48.19 -31.27 6.74
CA THR A 753 49.21 -30.94 5.75
C THR A 753 48.78 -29.74 4.94
N ASP A 754 49.71 -28.84 4.65
CA ASP A 754 49.55 -27.70 3.75
C ASP A 754 50.17 -27.96 2.37
N GLN A 755 50.68 -29.17 2.10
CA GLN A 755 51.31 -29.56 0.85
C GLN A 755 50.47 -30.65 0.15
N PHE A 756 50.00 -30.33 -1.04
CA PHE A 756 49.19 -31.23 -1.86
C PHE A 756 49.83 -31.45 -3.22
N VAL A 757 49.48 -32.56 -3.87
CA VAL A 757 49.82 -32.79 -5.28
C VAL A 757 48.56 -32.76 -6.13
N GLN A 758 48.68 -32.40 -7.40
CA GLN A 758 47.56 -32.43 -8.35
C GLN A 758 46.85 -33.80 -8.30
N GLY A 759 45.55 -33.78 -8.02
CA GLY A 759 44.74 -34.99 -7.81
C GLY A 759 44.45 -35.36 -6.36
N ASP A 760 45.04 -34.66 -5.40
CA ASP A 760 44.67 -34.78 -3.98
C ASP A 760 43.32 -34.10 -3.72
N GLN A 761 42.62 -34.58 -2.69
CA GLN A 761 41.50 -33.88 -2.08
C GLN A 761 42.05 -32.99 -0.96
N VAL A 762 41.94 -31.68 -1.14
CA VAL A 762 42.27 -30.67 -0.11
C VAL A 762 41.07 -30.54 0.79
N ILE A 763 41.24 -30.72 2.08
CA ILE A 763 40.15 -30.59 3.05
C ILE A 763 40.49 -29.46 3.99
N PHE A 764 39.52 -28.60 4.22
CA PHE A 764 39.60 -27.48 5.15
C PHE A 764 38.69 -27.79 6.31
N ARG A 765 39.25 -27.79 7.52
CA ARG A 765 38.51 -28.01 8.76
C ARG A 765 38.51 -26.71 9.55
N GLY A 766 37.34 -26.12 9.74
CA GLY A 766 37.15 -24.89 10.50
C GLY A 766 36.45 -25.16 11.82
N ARG A 767 36.92 -24.55 12.91
CA ARG A 767 36.25 -24.59 14.21
C ARG A 767 35.41 -23.34 14.44
N ILE A 768 34.09 -23.50 14.41
CA ILE A 768 33.11 -22.44 14.57
C ILE A 768 32.75 -22.30 16.06
N THR A 769 32.90 -21.08 16.60
CA THR A 769 32.58 -20.77 18.00
C THR A 769 31.74 -19.50 18.11
N ASP A 770 31.06 -19.34 19.24
CA ASP A 770 30.49 -18.05 19.64
C ASP A 770 31.57 -17.06 20.11
N GLU A 771 31.17 -15.83 20.43
CA GLU A 771 32.02 -14.75 20.94
C GLU A 771 32.70 -15.06 22.28
N ASN A 772 32.21 -16.07 23.01
CA ASN A 772 32.77 -16.56 24.27
C ASN A 772 33.70 -17.77 24.06
N GLY A 773 33.90 -18.22 22.82
CA GLY A 773 34.70 -19.37 22.45
C GLY A 773 34.02 -20.74 22.66
N ASN A 774 32.71 -20.76 22.91
CA ASN A 774 31.94 -22.01 22.97
C ASN A 774 31.72 -22.55 21.56
N ALA A 775 31.83 -23.87 21.40
CA ALA A 775 31.59 -24.52 20.12
C ALA A 775 30.13 -24.40 19.67
N LEU A 776 29.91 -24.06 18.41
CA LEU A 776 28.59 -24.03 17.79
C LEU A 776 28.38 -25.31 16.99
N GLN A 777 27.40 -26.13 17.39
CA GLN A 777 27.00 -27.34 16.68
C GLN A 777 25.97 -27.02 15.59
N GLY A 778 26.06 -27.68 14.43
CA GLY A 778 25.13 -27.48 13.32
C GLY A 778 25.43 -26.24 12.46
N ALA A 779 26.54 -25.55 12.72
CA ALA A 779 26.99 -24.36 12.02
C ALA A 779 27.82 -24.69 10.77
N SER A 780 27.93 -23.77 9.81
CA SER A 780 28.78 -23.92 8.62
C SER A 780 29.59 -22.66 8.34
N PHE A 781 30.61 -22.77 7.48
CA PHE A 781 31.40 -21.63 7.02
C PHE A 781 31.62 -21.68 5.51
N GLN A 782 31.91 -20.51 4.94
CA GLN A 782 32.26 -20.33 3.53
C GLN A 782 33.75 -19.99 3.41
N LEU A 783 34.40 -20.49 2.35
CA LEU A 783 35.79 -20.17 2.02
C LEU A 783 35.89 -19.59 0.62
N ALA A 784 36.67 -18.52 0.50
CA ALA A 784 37.24 -18.04 -0.75
C ALA A 784 38.69 -18.53 -0.87
N ILE A 785 38.98 -19.30 -1.91
CA ILE A 785 40.32 -19.73 -2.29
C ILE A 785 40.85 -18.81 -3.38
N SER A 786 42.03 -18.25 -3.15
CA SER A 786 42.76 -17.40 -4.10
C SER A 786 44.18 -17.91 -4.32
N GLY A 787 44.75 -17.64 -5.49
CA GLY A 787 46.05 -18.17 -5.90
C GLY A 787 46.15 -18.31 -7.43
N PRO A 788 46.91 -19.30 -7.93
CA PRO A 788 46.97 -19.62 -9.37
C PRO A 788 45.62 -19.93 -10.02
N GLU A 789 44.64 -20.42 -9.24
CA GLU A 789 43.22 -20.48 -9.59
C GLU A 789 42.36 -20.09 -8.37
N SER A 790 41.08 -19.76 -8.60
CA SER A 790 40.16 -19.37 -7.54
C SER A 790 39.00 -20.35 -7.41
N ALA A 791 38.52 -20.55 -6.19
CA ALA A 791 37.37 -21.41 -5.90
C ALA A 791 36.62 -20.89 -4.67
N SER A 792 35.32 -21.18 -4.59
CA SER A 792 34.52 -20.93 -3.38
C SER A 792 33.96 -22.24 -2.86
N LEU A 793 34.00 -22.46 -1.56
CA LEU A 793 33.52 -23.67 -0.90
C LEU A 793 32.58 -23.33 0.25
N VAL A 794 31.62 -24.22 0.49
CA VAL A 794 30.79 -24.20 1.69
C VAL A 794 31.07 -25.48 2.48
N SER A 795 31.26 -25.37 3.78
CA SER A 795 31.47 -26.53 4.65
C SER A 795 30.18 -27.33 4.83
N GLY A 796 30.32 -28.58 5.28
CA GLY A 796 29.23 -29.27 5.97
C GLY A 796 28.87 -28.56 7.29
N VAL A 797 27.94 -29.16 8.03
CA VAL A 797 27.60 -28.68 9.38
C VAL A 797 28.60 -29.14 10.43
N SER A 798 28.79 -28.34 11.46
CA SER A 798 29.73 -28.61 12.54
C SER A 798 29.24 -29.67 13.52
N ASP A 799 30.18 -30.43 14.07
CA ASP A 799 29.94 -31.37 15.16
C ASP A 799 29.74 -30.68 16.53
N ALA A 800 29.61 -31.46 17.60
CA ALA A 800 29.40 -30.95 18.95
C ALA A 800 30.59 -30.13 19.49
N GLU A 801 31.76 -30.29 18.87
CA GLU A 801 33.00 -29.60 19.20
C GLU A 801 33.24 -28.37 18.30
N GLY A 802 32.32 -28.10 17.37
CA GLY A 802 32.28 -26.94 16.49
C GLY A 802 33.05 -27.12 15.19
N TYR A 803 33.50 -28.33 14.84
CA TYR A 803 34.27 -28.57 13.63
C TYR A 803 33.40 -28.89 12.44
N ALA A 804 33.54 -28.10 11.37
CA ALA A 804 32.96 -28.35 10.06
C ALA A 804 34.06 -28.54 9.01
N GLU A 805 33.76 -29.28 7.93
CA GLU A 805 34.72 -29.54 6.85
C GLU A 805 34.20 -29.09 5.49
N ALA A 806 35.06 -28.43 4.71
CA ALA A 806 34.87 -28.17 3.29
C ALA A 806 35.94 -28.94 2.50
N SER A 807 35.60 -29.48 1.34
CA SER A 807 36.53 -30.29 0.54
C SER A 807 36.65 -29.79 -0.89
N TRP A 808 37.87 -29.70 -1.39
CA TRP A 808 38.20 -29.34 -2.77
C TRP A 808 38.95 -30.47 -3.47
N SER A 809 38.35 -31.01 -4.53
CA SER A 809 38.96 -32.08 -5.33
C SER A 809 39.81 -31.49 -6.44
N THR A 810 41.14 -31.60 -6.33
CA THR A 810 42.05 -31.08 -7.36
C THR A 810 42.15 -32.05 -8.55
N ALA A 811 42.37 -31.52 -9.76
CA ALA A 811 42.43 -32.34 -10.98
C ALA A 811 43.86 -32.82 -11.28
N LYS A 812 44.01 -34.10 -11.67
CA LYS A 812 45.28 -34.65 -12.16
C LYS A 812 45.60 -34.18 -13.58
N PRO A 813 46.88 -33.92 -13.91
CA PRO A 813 47.30 -33.79 -15.30
C PRO A 813 47.05 -35.10 -16.08
N ASN A 814 46.79 -35.00 -17.37
CA ASN A 814 46.64 -36.19 -18.22
C ASN A 814 47.99 -36.93 -18.40
N LYS A 815 47.99 -38.10 -19.07
CA LYS A 815 49.20 -38.93 -19.28
C LYS A 815 50.36 -38.22 -20.01
N LYS A 816 50.12 -37.04 -20.61
CA LYS A 816 51.14 -36.21 -21.29
C LYS A 816 51.59 -35.01 -20.43
N GLY A 817 51.16 -34.93 -19.17
CA GLY A 817 51.48 -33.80 -18.28
C GLY A 817 50.69 -32.52 -18.58
N VAL A 818 49.60 -32.60 -19.37
CA VAL A 818 48.80 -31.45 -19.77
C VAL A 818 47.47 -31.43 -19.00
N GLY A 819 47.06 -30.25 -18.50
CA GLY A 819 45.86 -30.05 -17.67
C GLY A 819 46.11 -30.30 -16.18
N GLY A 820 45.04 -30.35 -15.39
CA GLY A 820 45.09 -30.45 -13.92
C GLY A 820 44.95 -29.09 -13.21
N THR A 821 44.71 -29.12 -11.90
CA THR A 821 44.64 -27.90 -11.06
C THR A 821 45.98 -27.16 -11.09
N ALA A 822 45.96 -25.83 -11.22
CA ALA A 822 47.19 -25.05 -11.32
C ALA A 822 48.11 -25.26 -10.10
N THR A 823 49.42 -25.36 -10.34
CA THR A 823 50.41 -25.52 -9.25
C THR A 823 50.84 -24.16 -8.71
N GLY A 824 51.18 -24.12 -7.42
CA GLY A 824 51.61 -22.90 -6.74
C GLY A 824 51.05 -22.78 -5.33
N SER A 825 51.16 -21.58 -4.76
CA SER A 825 50.68 -21.26 -3.42
C SER A 825 49.27 -20.68 -3.50
N TYR A 826 48.40 -21.16 -2.63
CA TYR A 826 47.01 -20.75 -2.48
C TYR A 826 46.76 -20.22 -1.07
N THR A 827 45.75 -19.38 -0.95
CA THR A 827 45.20 -18.90 0.32
C THR A 827 43.72 -19.23 0.37
N ALA A 828 43.28 -19.89 1.44
CA ALA A 828 41.87 -20.06 1.76
C ALA A 828 41.52 -19.07 2.87
N ALA A 829 40.55 -18.19 2.65
CA ALA A 829 40.05 -17.23 3.61
C ALA A 829 38.57 -17.48 3.89
N VAL A 830 38.18 -17.43 5.17
CA VAL A 830 36.77 -17.48 5.57
C VAL A 830 36.07 -16.23 5.06
N SER A 831 34.97 -16.43 4.34
CA SER A 831 34.15 -15.37 3.75
C SER A 831 32.75 -15.28 4.36
N GLY A 832 32.45 -16.12 5.36
CA GLY A 832 31.19 -16.13 6.07
C GLY A 832 31.07 -17.31 7.04
N ALA A 833 30.27 -17.16 8.10
CA ALA A 833 29.84 -18.24 8.98
C ALA A 833 28.32 -18.19 9.16
N SER A 834 27.69 -19.36 9.27
CA SER A 834 26.24 -19.50 9.44
C SER A 834 25.97 -20.40 10.64
N ALA A 835 25.22 -19.90 11.62
CA ALA A 835 24.76 -20.69 12.75
C ALA A 835 23.40 -20.14 13.23
N THR A 836 22.49 -21.03 13.62
CA THR A 836 21.16 -20.64 14.08
C THR A 836 21.26 -19.73 15.32
N GLY A 837 20.83 -18.47 15.18
CA GLY A 837 20.84 -17.48 16.26
C GLY A 837 22.11 -16.63 16.38
N TYR A 838 23.09 -16.81 15.48
CA TYR A 838 24.35 -16.06 15.50
C TYR A 838 24.60 -15.37 14.14
N GLY A 839 25.11 -14.13 14.17
CA GLY A 839 25.65 -13.45 12.99
C GLY A 839 27.13 -13.82 12.78
N TRP A 840 27.66 -13.73 11.56
CA TRP A 840 29.11 -13.90 11.37
C TRP A 840 29.89 -12.76 12.03
N ASP A 841 31.00 -13.08 12.70
CA ASP A 841 31.87 -12.12 13.38
C ASP A 841 32.66 -11.17 12.44
N GLY A 842 32.56 -11.38 11.12
CA GLY A 842 33.28 -10.60 10.11
C GLY A 842 34.79 -10.87 10.06
N VAL A 843 35.29 -11.89 10.80
CA VAL A 843 36.72 -12.19 10.86
C VAL A 843 37.10 -13.19 9.76
N ALA A 844 37.89 -12.71 8.80
CA ALA A 844 38.43 -13.52 7.70
C ALA A 844 39.64 -14.36 8.14
N THR A 845 39.41 -15.40 8.94
CA THR A 845 40.45 -16.39 9.28
C THR A 845 40.98 -17.05 8.01
N GLN A 846 42.30 -17.04 7.83
CA GLN A 846 42.94 -17.47 6.59
C GLN A 846 44.08 -18.46 6.84
N LEU A 847 44.32 -19.34 5.86
CA LEU A 847 45.48 -20.23 5.83
C LEU A 847 46.06 -20.35 4.42
N GLY A 848 47.38 -20.55 4.35
CA GLY A 848 48.08 -20.84 3.10
C GLY A 848 48.29 -22.34 2.89
N PHE A 849 48.26 -22.79 1.63
CA PHE A 849 48.62 -24.15 1.23
C PHE A 849 49.25 -24.16 -0.17
N THR A 850 49.83 -25.28 -0.59
CA THR A 850 50.46 -25.41 -1.91
C THR A 850 49.96 -26.64 -2.65
N ILE A 851 49.91 -26.52 -3.98
CA ILE A 851 49.68 -27.64 -4.88
C ILE A 851 50.90 -27.79 -5.79
N ALA A 852 51.55 -28.94 -5.72
CA ALA A 852 52.68 -29.31 -6.57
C ALA A 852 52.24 -30.30 -7.67
N SER A 853 53.08 -30.46 -8.69
CA SER A 853 52.88 -31.55 -9.65
C SER A 853 53.15 -32.93 -8.98
N PRO A 854 52.52 -34.01 -9.45
CA PRO A 854 52.62 -35.35 -8.86
C PRO A 854 54.02 -35.96 -8.81
#